data_AF-A0A4Q7CLA5-F1
#
_entry.id   AF-A0A4Q7CLA5-F1
#
_cell.length_a   1.000
_cell.length_b   1.000
_cell.length_c   1.000
_cell.angle_alpha   90.00
_cell.angle_beta   90.00
_cell.angle_gamma   90.00
#
_symmetry.space_group_name_H-M   'P 1'
#
loop_
_entity.id
_entity.type
_entity.pdbx_description
1 polymer ?
#
loop_
_entity_poly.entity_id
_entity_poly.type
_entity_poly.pdbx_seq_one_letter_code
_entity_poly.pdbx_strand_id
1 'polypeptide(L)'
;NMENIIRSFNILNGEWLLSIIGSRSSRSLAVDNKVREKLSIIAAYKTVLSLLEESDICWIPISLEEIIRVSRQQGLDAKTDVFSTKELKHNGAISDDLLFIGLETKEDGSGVFHMLPVEVKVGINDKSVMSKAATQLSELYQVLNKHLIKDSSKPFTQNYYRHFFANLYFGNLKKFIENGVIKDPINIEILNRKTQVLNSHLEFSNAFNYSIAKGIGVFFTDLNSFRKIEGPKEGNILELHLNEKDAYVDAEKKYEELKDEILSGEKGISLSLFNKENIIKEVNEKYGTGSIDDFTGTNKKQFNGENENTDIPVISSEDQPLTEAIVNDTSKNSIEDTRILLGTVKGSTQKIFWEYGNYGLPNRHLLISGKSGQGKTYFMQCLLYEMSKNKIDSLVVDYTDGFLMPQLESDFKEKLNDNLITKFIYRDKLPLNPFKRNSIDLGGMLMDETNDDIADRVVQIIDFVFNLGIQQSSMLKEEINRGLEIYGENLTFSIIKQRLLDEESNQAQTLHGRISNLLNKDPFSYKDETFTWNNIFSGKGNVNIFQLKGYSSDIQKIITEFLLWDLYNFTEREGNKDHPIPVLLDEMQNLNHKESSPTTKILKEGRKFGWSSWLATQSINSIKNAGGDTAALYNAAMQIHFAPPEDQVANVSKTIATDKVSRLRVENQLNSLSKGECVVNGYTQINDELQRVTEVVDITPLDER
;
A
#
# COMPACT_ATOMS: atom_id res chain seq x y z
N ASN A 1 6.40 9.20 -32.59
CA ASN A 1 6.50 8.55 -33.93
C ASN A 1 5.16 8.69 -34.67
N MET A 2 5.05 9.64 -35.60
CA MET A 2 3.78 9.99 -36.27
C MET A 2 3.24 8.86 -37.17
N GLU A 3 4.12 8.11 -37.81
CA GLU A 3 3.74 7.03 -38.72
C GLU A 3 3.00 5.91 -37.98
N ASN A 4 3.48 5.54 -36.79
CA ASN A 4 2.81 4.58 -35.91
C ASN A 4 1.41 5.07 -35.50
N ILE A 5 1.27 6.34 -35.10
CA ILE A 5 -0.04 6.91 -34.73
C ILE A 5 -1.01 6.80 -35.91
N ILE A 6 -0.58 7.21 -37.11
CA ILE A 6 -1.42 7.14 -38.31
C ILE A 6 -1.81 5.70 -38.62
N ARG A 7 -0.88 4.76 -38.51
CA ARG A 7 -1.14 3.34 -38.75
C ARG A 7 -2.13 2.77 -37.73
N SER A 8 -1.90 2.97 -36.44
CA SER A 8 -2.81 2.57 -35.36
C SER A 8 -4.19 3.18 -35.51
N PHE A 9 -4.24 4.44 -35.94
CA PHE A 9 -5.49 5.11 -36.22
C PHE A 9 -6.24 4.43 -37.37
N ASN A 10 -5.60 4.28 -38.54
CA ASN A 10 -6.20 3.66 -39.73
C ASN A 10 -6.73 2.24 -39.49
N ILE A 11 -6.10 1.52 -38.56
CA ILE A 11 -6.54 0.19 -38.14
C ILE A 11 -7.88 0.26 -37.39
N LEU A 12 -8.06 1.20 -36.46
CA LEU A 12 -9.29 1.36 -35.68
C LEU A 12 -10.42 2.07 -36.43
N ASN A 13 -10.09 3.11 -37.21
CA ASN A 13 -11.03 3.92 -37.97
C ASN A 13 -10.27 4.75 -39.04
N GLY A 14 -10.77 4.87 -40.27
CA GLY A 14 -9.99 5.42 -41.40
C GLY A 14 -10.17 6.92 -41.73
N GLU A 15 -11.16 7.62 -41.17
CA GLU A 15 -11.63 8.92 -41.73
C GLU A 15 -11.23 10.18 -40.94
N TRP A 16 -10.71 10.06 -39.71
CA TRP A 16 -10.53 11.23 -38.81
C TRP A 16 -9.31 12.10 -39.14
N LEU A 17 -8.21 11.52 -39.64
CA LEU A 17 -6.94 12.24 -39.86
C LEU A 17 -7.13 13.44 -40.82
N LEU A 18 -8.01 13.28 -41.82
CA LEU A 18 -8.37 14.32 -42.78
C LEU A 18 -9.13 15.48 -42.14
N SER A 19 -9.94 15.22 -41.10
CA SER A 19 -10.70 16.27 -40.40
C SER A 19 -9.82 17.16 -39.50
N ILE A 20 -8.75 16.60 -38.92
CA ILE A 20 -7.79 17.37 -38.11
C ILE A 20 -6.87 18.17 -39.02
N ILE A 21 -6.27 17.52 -40.02
CA ILE A 21 -5.33 18.16 -40.94
C ILE A 21 -6.04 19.22 -41.81
N GLY A 22 -7.31 19.00 -42.16
CA GLY A 22 -8.15 19.95 -42.90
C GLY A 22 -8.57 21.19 -42.09
N SER A 23 -8.46 21.16 -40.75
CA SER A 23 -8.84 22.27 -39.85
C SER A 23 -7.70 23.25 -39.53
N ARG A 24 -6.74 23.41 -40.45
CA ARG A 24 -5.55 24.26 -40.32
C ARG A 24 -5.80 25.76 -40.04
N SER A 25 -7.05 26.23 -39.99
CA SER A 25 -7.37 27.65 -39.80
C SER A 25 -7.76 28.06 -38.37
N SER A 26 -7.71 27.19 -37.36
CA SER A 26 -7.96 27.63 -35.98
C SER A 26 -7.32 26.72 -34.93
N ARG A 27 -6.22 27.17 -34.31
CA ARG A 27 -5.71 26.66 -33.03
C ARG A 27 -6.71 27.00 -31.93
N SER A 28 -7.75 26.19 -31.77
CA SER A 28 -8.71 26.33 -30.67
C SER A 28 -8.54 25.16 -29.71
N LEU A 29 -8.74 25.41 -28.41
CA LEU A 29 -8.72 24.41 -27.33
C LEU A 29 -9.59 23.17 -27.65
N ALA A 30 -10.64 23.33 -28.45
CA ALA A 30 -11.52 22.25 -28.87
C ALA A 30 -10.82 21.24 -29.80
N VAL A 31 -9.91 21.70 -30.67
CA VAL A 31 -9.14 20.81 -31.56
C VAL A 31 -8.12 20.02 -30.75
N ASP A 32 -7.43 20.66 -29.80
CA ASP A 32 -6.44 20.01 -28.94
C ASP A 32 -7.08 18.94 -28.05
N ASN A 33 -8.25 19.21 -27.48
CA ASN A 33 -9.00 18.23 -26.70
C ASN A 33 -9.43 17.02 -27.54
N LYS A 34 -9.84 17.23 -28.80
CA LYS A 34 -10.22 16.14 -29.71
C LYS A 34 -9.02 15.26 -30.09
N VAL A 35 -7.85 15.87 -30.28
CA VAL A 35 -6.59 15.13 -30.54
C VAL A 35 -6.22 14.30 -29.33
N ARG A 36 -6.26 14.91 -28.14
CA ARG A 36 -5.98 14.26 -26.85
C ARG A 36 -6.87 13.04 -26.60
N GLU A 37 -8.19 13.18 -26.80
CA GLU A 37 -9.15 12.08 -26.67
C GLU A 37 -8.80 10.91 -27.59
N LYS A 38 -8.49 11.18 -28.85
CA LYS A 38 -8.23 10.12 -29.85
C LYS A 38 -6.86 9.45 -29.66
N LEU A 39 -5.85 10.18 -29.19
CA LEU A 39 -4.59 9.58 -28.75
C LEU A 39 -4.82 8.64 -27.56
N SER A 40 -5.64 9.04 -26.60
CA SER A 40 -5.99 8.19 -25.45
C SER A 40 -6.68 6.90 -25.87
N ILE A 41 -7.54 6.91 -26.91
CA ILE A 41 -8.16 5.70 -27.47
C ILE A 41 -7.10 4.77 -28.09
N ILE A 42 -6.10 5.32 -28.80
CA ILE A 42 -4.99 4.54 -29.36
C ILE A 42 -4.17 3.88 -28.25
N ALA A 43 -3.81 4.64 -27.22
CA ALA A 43 -3.09 4.11 -26.06
C ALA A 43 -3.91 3.05 -25.32
N ALA A 44 -5.21 3.30 -25.11
CA ALA A 44 -6.12 2.39 -24.42
C ALA A 44 -6.23 1.04 -25.14
N TYR A 45 -6.47 1.01 -26.45
CA TYR A 45 -6.65 -0.27 -27.12
C TYR A 45 -5.36 -1.10 -27.09
N LYS A 46 -4.19 -0.48 -27.27
CA LYS A 46 -2.92 -1.21 -27.22
C LYS A 46 -2.72 -1.80 -25.84
N THR A 47 -2.92 -0.99 -24.80
CA THR A 47 -2.76 -1.41 -23.40
C THR A 47 -3.71 -2.57 -23.07
N VAL A 48 -5.01 -2.43 -23.36
CA VAL A 48 -6.00 -3.48 -23.08
C VAL A 48 -5.73 -4.72 -23.92
N LEU A 49 -5.32 -4.58 -25.19
CA LEU A 49 -4.96 -5.72 -26.02
C LEU A 49 -3.76 -6.49 -25.43
N SER A 50 -2.75 -5.77 -24.93
CA SER A 50 -1.60 -6.39 -24.25
C SER A 50 -2.00 -7.10 -22.95
N LEU A 51 -2.94 -6.57 -22.18
CA LEU A 51 -3.46 -7.22 -20.96
C LEU A 51 -4.21 -8.54 -21.27
N LEU A 52 -4.80 -8.64 -22.46
CA LEU A 52 -5.59 -9.81 -22.89
C LEU A 52 -4.76 -10.87 -23.63
N GLU A 53 -3.45 -10.64 -23.78
CA GLU A 53 -2.58 -11.47 -24.62
C GLU A 53 -2.45 -12.92 -24.12
N GLU A 54 -2.46 -13.15 -22.81
CA GLU A 54 -2.33 -14.50 -22.23
C GLU A 54 -3.65 -15.29 -22.26
N SER A 55 -4.74 -14.72 -22.78
CA SER A 55 -6.02 -15.42 -22.92
C SER A 55 -6.04 -16.36 -24.13
N ASP A 56 -6.81 -17.45 -24.07
CA ASP A 56 -7.04 -18.35 -25.23
C ASP A 56 -7.96 -17.74 -26.30
N ILE A 57 -8.30 -16.46 -26.15
CA ILE A 57 -9.24 -15.75 -26.99
C ILE A 57 -8.45 -14.76 -27.85
N CYS A 58 -8.60 -14.85 -29.18
CA CYS A 58 -8.02 -13.86 -30.07
C CYS A 58 -8.88 -12.59 -30.03
N TRP A 59 -8.38 -11.53 -29.39
CA TRP A 59 -9.08 -10.27 -29.26
C TRP A 59 -8.72 -9.27 -30.36
N ILE A 60 -9.73 -8.62 -30.91
CA ILE A 60 -9.58 -7.52 -31.87
C ILE A 60 -10.38 -6.31 -31.41
N PRO A 61 -9.73 -5.16 -31.15
CA PRO A 61 -10.43 -3.93 -30.81
C PRO A 61 -11.01 -3.26 -32.05
N ILE A 62 -12.23 -2.76 -31.91
CA ILE A 62 -12.95 -2.06 -32.96
C ILE A 62 -13.61 -0.83 -32.35
N SER A 63 -13.48 0.33 -33.00
CA SER A 63 -14.19 1.52 -32.53
C SER A 63 -15.70 1.37 -32.73
N LEU A 64 -16.49 1.81 -31.74
CA LEU A 64 -17.95 1.80 -31.87
C LEU A 64 -18.42 2.75 -32.99
N GLU A 65 -17.67 3.82 -33.24
CA GLU A 65 -17.85 4.68 -34.41
C GLU A 65 -17.75 3.89 -35.73
N GLU A 66 -16.78 2.98 -35.88
CA GLU A 66 -16.65 2.11 -37.06
C GLU A 66 -17.79 1.09 -37.15
N ILE A 67 -18.20 0.49 -36.03
CA ILE A 67 -19.36 -0.42 -35.98
C ILE A 67 -20.62 0.30 -36.49
N ILE A 68 -20.85 1.54 -36.05
CA ILE A 68 -21.99 2.36 -36.47
C ILE A 68 -21.86 2.77 -37.95
N ARG A 69 -20.66 3.07 -38.43
CA ARG A 69 -20.43 3.42 -39.85
C ARG A 69 -20.72 2.24 -40.78
N VAL A 70 -20.17 1.06 -40.48
CA VAL A 70 -20.34 -0.14 -41.30
C VAL A 70 -21.77 -0.66 -41.25
N SER A 71 -22.44 -0.60 -40.10
CA SER A 71 -23.86 -0.97 -40.00
C SER A 71 -24.73 -0.12 -40.93
N ARG A 72 -24.56 1.21 -40.94
CA ARG A 72 -25.29 2.10 -41.85
C ARG A 72 -25.04 1.80 -43.32
N GLN A 73 -23.81 1.46 -43.69
CA GLN A 73 -23.48 1.08 -45.08
C GLN A 73 -24.16 -0.23 -45.51
N GLN A 74 -24.43 -1.14 -44.58
CA GLN A 74 -25.14 -2.40 -44.83
C GLN A 74 -26.67 -2.26 -44.78
N GLY A 75 -27.20 -1.04 -44.63
CA GLY A 75 -28.64 -0.78 -44.63
C GLY A 75 -29.34 -1.05 -43.31
N LEU A 76 -28.61 -1.15 -42.20
CA LEU A 76 -29.19 -1.16 -40.85
C LEU A 76 -29.78 0.23 -40.53
N ASP A 77 -31.04 0.24 -40.07
CA ASP A 77 -31.87 1.42 -39.88
C ASP A 77 -31.59 2.09 -38.52
N ALA A 78 -31.31 3.40 -38.56
CA ALA A 78 -30.84 4.18 -37.41
C ALA A 78 -31.87 4.32 -36.26
N LYS A 79 -33.10 3.82 -36.47
CA LYS A 79 -34.26 3.95 -35.55
C LYS A 79 -34.71 2.65 -34.88
N THR A 80 -34.25 1.47 -35.31
CA THR A 80 -34.79 0.16 -34.84
C THR A 80 -33.77 -0.90 -34.42
N ASP A 81 -32.49 -0.69 -34.69
CA ASP A 81 -31.45 -1.72 -34.57
C ASP A 81 -30.68 -1.69 -33.24
N VAL A 82 -29.80 -2.68 -33.00
CA VAL A 82 -28.97 -2.85 -31.77
C VAL A 82 -28.22 -1.58 -31.39
N PHE A 83 -27.88 -0.76 -32.39
CA PHE A 83 -27.18 0.51 -32.25
C PHE A 83 -28.03 1.71 -32.68
N SER A 84 -29.36 1.57 -32.69
CA SER A 84 -30.25 2.68 -33.01
C SER A 84 -30.15 3.77 -31.97
N THR A 85 -30.35 5.01 -32.41
CA THR A 85 -30.41 6.15 -31.47
C THR A 85 -31.52 6.00 -30.42
N LYS A 86 -32.51 5.13 -30.61
CA LYS A 86 -33.55 4.82 -29.61
C LYS A 86 -33.08 3.82 -28.55
N GLU A 87 -32.36 2.76 -28.92
CA GLU A 87 -31.78 1.80 -27.95
C GLU A 87 -30.49 2.36 -27.32
N LEU A 88 -29.69 3.16 -28.04
CA LEU A 88 -28.46 3.79 -27.55
C LEU A 88 -28.68 5.10 -26.78
N LYS A 89 -29.78 5.82 -26.99
CA LYS A 89 -30.06 7.10 -26.30
C LYS A 89 -31.28 7.05 -25.39
N HIS A 90 -31.69 5.88 -24.89
CA HIS A 90 -32.83 5.88 -23.97
C HIS A 90 -32.54 6.73 -22.72
N ASN A 91 -31.25 6.93 -22.35
CA ASN A 91 -30.78 7.95 -21.38
C ASN A 91 -29.48 8.69 -21.76
N GLY A 92 -28.86 8.43 -22.92
CA GLY A 92 -27.60 9.08 -23.34
C GLY A 92 -26.35 8.57 -22.61
N ALA A 93 -26.41 7.35 -22.06
CA ALA A 93 -25.43 6.81 -21.14
C ALA A 93 -24.83 5.49 -21.64
N ILE A 94 -24.59 5.32 -22.95
CA ILE A 94 -23.91 4.14 -23.52
C ILE A 94 -22.51 4.55 -24.00
N SER A 95 -21.55 3.65 -23.83
CA SER A 95 -20.16 3.80 -24.30
C SER A 95 -20.10 3.96 -25.82
N ASP A 96 -19.20 4.81 -26.32
CA ASP A 96 -18.99 5.07 -27.76
C ASP A 96 -17.52 4.93 -28.21
N ASP A 97 -16.64 4.47 -27.33
CA ASP A 97 -15.21 4.36 -27.59
C ASP A 97 -14.83 3.05 -28.31
N LEU A 98 -14.72 1.94 -27.58
CA LEU A 98 -14.13 0.70 -28.08
C LEU A 98 -14.98 -0.53 -27.70
N LEU A 99 -15.06 -1.48 -28.63
CA LEU A 99 -15.55 -2.83 -28.39
C LEU A 99 -14.48 -3.82 -28.83
N PHE A 100 -14.00 -4.62 -27.88
CA PHE A 100 -13.14 -5.76 -28.16
C PHE A 100 -14.02 -6.95 -28.50
N ILE A 101 -13.79 -7.53 -29.67
CA ILE A 101 -14.45 -8.77 -30.11
C ILE A 101 -13.41 -9.88 -30.06
N GLY A 102 -13.69 -10.91 -29.27
CA GLY A 102 -12.84 -12.07 -29.06
C GLY A 102 -13.37 -13.28 -29.82
N LEU A 103 -12.48 -14.09 -30.39
CA LEU A 103 -12.83 -15.41 -30.93
C LEU A 103 -12.02 -16.50 -30.22
N GLU A 104 -12.75 -17.40 -29.56
CA GLU A 104 -12.22 -18.63 -28.98
C GLU A 104 -12.49 -19.78 -29.95
N THR A 105 -11.45 -20.43 -30.46
CA THR A 105 -11.59 -21.55 -31.41
C THR A 105 -11.59 -22.90 -30.70
N LYS A 106 -12.58 -23.73 -30.97
CA LYS A 106 -12.70 -25.10 -30.47
C LYS A 106 -11.92 -26.08 -31.37
N GLU A 107 -11.56 -27.25 -30.83
CA GLU A 107 -10.84 -28.30 -31.57
C GLU A 107 -11.59 -28.79 -32.81
N ASP A 108 -12.93 -28.76 -32.77
CA ASP A 108 -13.81 -29.15 -33.88
C ASP A 108 -13.91 -28.11 -35.01
N GLY A 109 -13.20 -26.98 -34.89
CA GLY A 109 -13.18 -25.89 -35.86
C GLY A 109 -14.35 -24.90 -35.74
N SER A 110 -15.26 -25.09 -34.79
CA SER A 110 -16.25 -24.07 -34.42
C SER A 110 -15.61 -22.97 -33.55
N GLY A 111 -16.29 -21.83 -33.40
CA GLY A 111 -15.77 -20.71 -32.63
C GLY A 111 -16.84 -19.99 -31.81
N VAL A 112 -16.45 -19.56 -30.62
CA VAL A 112 -17.29 -18.78 -29.70
C VAL A 112 -16.82 -17.34 -29.69
N PHE A 113 -17.74 -16.42 -29.96
CA PHE A 113 -17.48 -14.98 -29.93
C PHE A 113 -17.74 -14.40 -28.55
N HIS A 114 -16.80 -13.58 -28.07
CA HIS A 114 -16.88 -12.88 -26.79
C HIS A 114 -16.85 -11.36 -27.02
N MET A 115 -17.51 -10.61 -26.15
CA MET A 115 -17.64 -9.16 -26.28
C MET A 115 -17.16 -8.44 -25.01
N LEU A 116 -16.22 -7.51 -25.18
CA LEU A 116 -15.68 -6.72 -24.07
C LEU A 116 -15.73 -5.23 -24.39
N PRO A 117 -16.75 -4.51 -23.87
CA PRO A 117 -16.81 -3.05 -23.90
C PRO A 117 -15.63 -2.39 -23.21
N VAL A 118 -15.09 -1.32 -23.81
CA VAL A 118 -14.04 -0.49 -23.22
C VAL A 118 -14.36 0.99 -23.38
N GLU A 119 -14.32 1.74 -22.29
CA GLU A 119 -14.61 3.18 -22.22
C GLU A 119 -13.35 3.91 -21.78
N VAL A 120 -13.00 5.00 -22.47
CA VAL A 120 -11.76 5.75 -22.25
C VAL A 120 -12.08 7.14 -21.72
N LYS A 121 -11.33 7.57 -20.70
CA LYS A 121 -11.41 8.92 -20.13
C LYS A 121 -10.01 9.48 -19.91
N VAL A 122 -9.79 10.74 -20.28
CA VAL A 122 -8.49 11.41 -20.17
C VAL A 122 -8.64 12.76 -19.47
N GLY A 123 -7.80 13.02 -18.46
CA GLY A 123 -7.81 14.24 -17.64
C GLY A 123 -8.26 14.02 -16.22
N ILE A 124 -9.05 14.94 -15.68
CA ILE A 124 -9.52 14.86 -14.29
C ILE A 124 -10.64 13.83 -14.23
N ASN A 125 -10.34 12.65 -13.69
CA ASN A 125 -11.26 11.53 -13.60
C ASN A 125 -11.78 11.37 -12.16
N ASP A 126 -12.63 12.29 -11.73
CA ASP A 126 -13.26 12.22 -10.41
C ASP A 126 -14.29 11.06 -10.33
N LYS A 127 -14.76 10.75 -9.11
CA LYS A 127 -15.75 9.69 -8.86
C LYS A 127 -16.99 9.77 -9.75
N SER A 128 -17.44 10.99 -10.08
CA SER A 128 -18.58 11.20 -10.98
C SER A 128 -18.29 10.75 -12.42
N VAL A 129 -17.07 11.01 -12.92
CA VAL A 129 -16.62 10.60 -14.26
C VAL A 129 -16.50 9.09 -14.33
N MET A 130 -15.89 8.47 -13.32
CA MET A 130 -15.74 7.02 -13.24
C MET A 130 -17.10 6.30 -13.14
N SER A 131 -18.02 6.81 -12.31
CA SER A 131 -19.38 6.26 -12.19
C SER A 131 -20.18 6.38 -13.50
N LYS A 132 -20.02 7.49 -14.22
CA LYS A 132 -20.61 7.65 -15.56
C LYS A 132 -20.05 6.62 -16.55
N ALA A 133 -18.73 6.43 -16.59
CA ALA A 133 -18.09 5.43 -17.44
C ALA A 133 -18.57 4.00 -17.11
N ALA A 134 -18.71 3.67 -15.82
CA ALA A 134 -19.23 2.37 -15.39
C ALA A 134 -20.69 2.14 -15.83
N THR A 135 -21.51 3.19 -15.81
CA THR A 135 -22.88 3.17 -16.34
C THR A 135 -22.87 2.93 -17.85
N GLN A 136 -22.01 3.65 -18.57
CA GLN A 136 -21.79 3.50 -20.03
C GLN A 136 -21.43 2.10 -20.47
N LEU A 137 -20.52 1.47 -19.74
CA LEU A 137 -20.12 0.09 -19.99
C LEU A 137 -21.23 -0.90 -19.65
N SER A 138 -21.93 -0.70 -18.52
CA SER A 138 -23.00 -1.58 -18.08
C SER A 138 -24.20 -1.58 -19.03
N GLU A 139 -24.60 -0.41 -19.53
CA GLU A 139 -25.69 -0.29 -20.50
C GLU A 139 -25.29 -0.95 -21.84
N LEU A 140 -24.08 -0.72 -22.34
CA LEU A 140 -23.60 -1.35 -23.58
C LEU A 140 -23.57 -2.88 -23.46
N TYR A 141 -23.03 -3.40 -22.36
CA TYR A 141 -23.00 -4.84 -22.08
C TYR A 141 -24.41 -5.46 -22.08
N GLN A 142 -25.39 -4.78 -21.46
CA GLN A 142 -26.77 -5.25 -21.44
C GLN A 142 -27.40 -5.32 -22.84
N VAL A 143 -27.15 -4.30 -23.68
CA VAL A 143 -27.61 -4.28 -25.07
C VAL A 143 -26.99 -5.43 -25.85
N LEU A 144 -25.67 -5.61 -25.78
CA LEU A 144 -24.98 -6.70 -26.49
C LEU A 144 -25.51 -8.08 -26.05
N ASN A 145 -25.66 -8.32 -24.75
CA ASN A 145 -26.19 -9.59 -24.23
C ASN A 145 -27.62 -9.85 -24.70
N LYS A 146 -28.49 -8.83 -24.67
CA LYS A 146 -29.89 -8.94 -25.08
C LYS A 146 -30.01 -9.34 -26.56
N HIS A 147 -29.17 -8.77 -27.43
CA HIS A 147 -29.31 -8.95 -28.87
C HIS A 147 -28.47 -10.10 -29.44
N LEU A 148 -27.36 -10.46 -28.80
CA LEU A 148 -26.42 -11.46 -29.34
C LEU A 148 -26.45 -12.79 -28.58
N ILE A 149 -26.72 -12.78 -27.28
CA ILE A 149 -26.51 -13.96 -26.42
C ILE A 149 -27.85 -14.55 -25.97
N LYS A 150 -28.71 -13.77 -25.30
CA LYS A 150 -30.01 -14.24 -24.80
C LYS A 150 -30.93 -14.68 -25.93
N ASP A 151 -31.70 -15.74 -25.70
CA ASP A 151 -32.67 -16.23 -26.66
C ASP A 151 -33.65 -15.12 -27.07
N SER A 152 -33.75 -14.90 -28.38
CA SER A 152 -34.59 -13.86 -28.95
C SER A 152 -35.88 -14.43 -29.52
N SER A 153 -36.99 -13.73 -29.30
CA SER A 153 -38.25 -14.00 -30.02
C SER A 153 -38.15 -13.70 -31.53
N LYS A 154 -37.03 -13.13 -31.99
CA LYS A 154 -36.69 -12.89 -33.41
C LYS A 154 -35.34 -13.54 -33.78
N PRO A 155 -35.28 -14.88 -33.94
CA PRO A 155 -34.02 -15.59 -34.18
C PRO A 155 -33.30 -15.16 -35.46
N PHE A 156 -34.03 -14.83 -36.53
CA PHE A 156 -33.45 -14.36 -37.79
C PHE A 156 -32.66 -13.06 -37.60
N THR A 157 -33.24 -12.08 -36.92
CA THR A 157 -32.60 -10.78 -36.65
C THR A 157 -31.37 -10.95 -35.78
N GLN A 158 -31.43 -11.81 -34.75
CA GLN A 158 -30.28 -12.14 -33.92
C GLN A 158 -29.15 -12.80 -34.72
N ASN A 159 -29.46 -13.80 -35.55
CA ASN A 159 -28.48 -14.45 -36.41
C ASN A 159 -27.84 -13.50 -37.43
N TYR A 160 -28.62 -12.54 -37.95
CA TYR A 160 -28.09 -11.47 -38.79
C TYR A 160 -27.06 -10.62 -38.03
N TYR A 161 -27.37 -10.18 -36.80
CA TYR A 161 -26.42 -9.44 -35.97
C TYR A 161 -25.16 -10.24 -35.65
N ARG A 162 -25.30 -11.53 -35.31
CA ARG A 162 -24.16 -12.44 -35.09
C ARG A 162 -23.25 -12.51 -36.32
N HIS A 163 -23.81 -12.67 -37.51
CA HIS A 163 -23.05 -12.66 -38.77
C HIS A 163 -22.40 -11.31 -39.05
N PHE A 164 -23.09 -10.21 -38.75
CA PHE A 164 -22.56 -8.86 -38.89
C PHE A 164 -21.29 -8.68 -38.03
N PHE A 165 -21.34 -9.00 -36.74
CA PHE A 165 -20.19 -8.89 -35.84
C PHE A 165 -19.06 -9.85 -36.20
N ALA A 166 -19.37 -11.09 -36.58
CA ALA A 166 -18.35 -12.05 -37.02
C ALA A 166 -17.61 -11.56 -38.28
N ASN A 167 -18.34 -11.00 -39.26
CA ASN A 167 -17.71 -10.38 -40.44
C ASN A 167 -16.85 -9.17 -40.07
N LEU A 168 -17.32 -8.35 -39.12
CA LEU A 168 -16.57 -7.19 -38.65
C LEU A 168 -15.28 -7.60 -37.93
N TYR A 169 -15.33 -8.67 -37.12
CA TYR A 169 -14.16 -9.27 -36.49
C TYR A 169 -13.12 -9.68 -37.53
N PHE A 170 -13.48 -10.54 -38.50
CA PHE A 170 -12.53 -11.00 -39.50
C PHE A 170 -12.02 -9.88 -40.41
N GLY A 171 -12.85 -8.88 -40.69
CA GLY A 171 -12.46 -7.68 -41.43
C GLY A 171 -11.36 -6.89 -40.71
N ASN A 172 -11.50 -6.70 -39.40
CA ASN A 172 -10.50 -5.99 -38.61
C ASN A 172 -9.28 -6.86 -38.30
N LEU A 173 -9.42 -8.16 -38.02
CA LEU A 173 -8.30 -9.09 -37.89
C LEU A 173 -7.36 -9.01 -39.09
N LYS A 174 -7.93 -9.04 -40.30
CA LYS A 174 -7.18 -8.86 -41.54
C LYS A 174 -6.42 -7.52 -41.57
N LYS A 175 -7.06 -6.41 -41.19
CA LYS A 175 -6.39 -5.09 -41.11
C LYS A 175 -5.21 -5.12 -40.12
N PHE A 176 -5.38 -5.71 -38.94
CA PHE A 176 -4.33 -5.81 -37.92
C PHE A 176 -3.12 -6.62 -38.41
N ILE A 177 -3.36 -7.71 -39.15
CA ILE A 177 -2.31 -8.55 -39.76
C ILE A 177 -1.61 -7.82 -40.92
N GLU A 178 -2.37 -7.23 -41.86
CA GLU A 178 -1.80 -6.53 -43.02
C GLU A 178 -0.97 -5.31 -42.62
N ASN A 179 -1.37 -4.63 -41.54
CA ASN A 179 -0.57 -3.56 -41.00
C ASN A 179 0.63 -4.11 -40.21
N GLY A 180 0.63 -5.37 -39.76
CA GLY A 180 1.72 -5.99 -39.01
C GLY A 180 1.73 -5.61 -37.54
N VAL A 181 0.55 -5.38 -36.95
CA VAL A 181 0.36 -5.25 -35.50
C VAL A 181 0.23 -6.63 -34.88
N ILE A 182 -0.50 -7.53 -35.55
CA ILE A 182 -0.61 -8.93 -35.18
C ILE A 182 0.24 -9.73 -36.18
N LYS A 183 1.20 -10.49 -35.65
CA LYS A 183 2.11 -11.34 -36.45
C LYS A 183 2.06 -12.81 -36.06
N ASP A 184 1.32 -13.12 -35.00
CA ASP A 184 1.29 -14.47 -34.44
C ASP A 184 0.64 -15.48 -35.42
N PRO A 185 1.24 -16.67 -35.62
CA PRO A 185 0.71 -17.69 -36.53
C PRO A 185 -0.71 -18.16 -36.21
N ILE A 186 -1.12 -18.20 -34.93
CA ILE A 186 -2.45 -18.64 -34.51
C ILE A 186 -3.50 -17.68 -35.07
N ASN A 187 -3.25 -16.38 -34.97
CA ASN A 187 -4.17 -15.35 -35.48
C ASN A 187 -4.29 -15.38 -37.02
N ILE A 188 -3.20 -15.71 -37.71
CA ILE A 188 -3.21 -15.92 -39.17
C ILE A 188 -4.03 -17.16 -39.52
N GLU A 189 -3.90 -18.24 -38.75
CA GLU A 189 -4.69 -19.46 -38.93
C GLU A 189 -6.18 -19.21 -38.68
N ILE A 190 -6.53 -18.46 -37.64
CA ILE A 190 -7.91 -18.03 -37.36
C ILE A 190 -8.49 -17.30 -38.58
N LEU A 191 -7.74 -16.37 -39.19
CA LEU A 191 -8.18 -15.67 -40.39
C LEU A 191 -8.39 -16.62 -41.58
N ASN A 192 -7.52 -17.62 -41.76
CA ASN A 192 -7.66 -18.63 -42.81
C ASN A 192 -8.90 -19.51 -42.62
N ARG A 193 -9.33 -19.75 -41.38
CA ARG A 193 -10.55 -20.49 -41.03
C ARG A 193 -11.84 -19.67 -41.13
N LYS A 194 -11.77 -18.39 -41.52
CA LYS A 194 -12.93 -17.49 -41.65
C LYS A 194 -14.16 -18.14 -42.28
N THR A 195 -14.01 -18.78 -43.44
CA THR A 195 -15.14 -19.37 -44.17
C THR A 195 -15.77 -20.54 -43.42
N GLN A 196 -14.97 -21.33 -42.72
CA GLN A 196 -15.46 -22.44 -41.90
C GLN A 196 -16.28 -21.91 -40.71
N VAL A 197 -15.74 -20.92 -40.00
CA VAL A 197 -16.41 -20.30 -38.84
C VAL A 197 -17.73 -19.62 -39.27
N LEU A 198 -17.72 -18.81 -40.33
CA LEU A 198 -18.91 -18.08 -40.79
C LEU A 198 -20.02 -18.99 -41.36
N ASN A 199 -19.67 -20.18 -41.84
CA ASN A 199 -20.64 -21.17 -42.32
C ASN A 199 -21.13 -22.12 -41.22
N SER A 200 -20.55 -22.04 -40.02
CA SER A 200 -20.96 -22.83 -38.85
C SER A 200 -22.05 -22.11 -38.03
N HIS A 201 -22.57 -22.76 -36.98
CA HIS A 201 -23.45 -22.08 -36.04
C HIS A 201 -22.63 -21.08 -35.21
N LEU A 202 -22.86 -19.78 -35.43
CA LEU A 202 -22.18 -18.73 -34.66
C LEU A 202 -22.70 -18.68 -33.22
N GLU A 203 -21.83 -19.04 -32.29
CA GLU A 203 -22.05 -18.98 -30.85
C GLU A 203 -21.48 -17.68 -30.27
N PHE A 204 -22.22 -17.04 -29.36
CA PHE A 204 -21.78 -15.87 -28.62
C PHE A 204 -21.93 -16.16 -27.13
N SER A 205 -20.92 -15.81 -26.34
CA SER A 205 -20.86 -16.06 -24.91
C SER A 205 -20.47 -14.81 -24.13
N ASN A 206 -20.92 -14.75 -22.87
CA ASN A 206 -20.47 -13.79 -21.87
C ASN A 206 -19.68 -14.46 -20.73
N ALA A 207 -19.21 -15.70 -20.92
CA ALA A 207 -18.43 -16.44 -19.94
C ALA A 207 -17.19 -15.64 -19.49
N PHE A 208 -16.46 -15.04 -20.43
CA PHE A 208 -15.32 -14.17 -20.13
C PHE A 208 -15.70 -12.99 -19.24
N ASN A 209 -16.88 -12.39 -19.45
CA ASN A 209 -17.33 -11.26 -18.65
C ASN A 209 -17.71 -11.62 -17.22
N TYR A 210 -18.16 -12.86 -17.00
CA TYR A 210 -18.40 -13.37 -15.64
C TYR A 210 -17.10 -13.62 -14.89
N SER A 211 -16.05 -13.98 -15.60
CA SER A 211 -14.77 -14.36 -15.01
C SER A 211 -13.84 -13.16 -14.77
N ILE A 212 -13.98 -12.08 -15.55
CA ILE A 212 -13.20 -10.84 -15.40
C ILE A 212 -14.11 -9.67 -15.02
N ALA A 213 -14.85 -9.12 -15.99
CA ALA A 213 -15.72 -7.97 -15.81
C ALA A 213 -16.67 -7.78 -17.02
N LYS A 214 -17.75 -7.03 -16.83
CA LYS A 214 -18.67 -6.64 -17.92
C LYS A 214 -18.04 -5.67 -18.92
N GLY A 215 -16.98 -4.98 -18.54
CA GLY A 215 -16.25 -4.03 -19.35
C GLY A 215 -15.07 -3.43 -18.59
N ILE A 216 -14.22 -2.69 -19.31
CA ILE A 216 -13.04 -2.03 -18.74
C ILE A 216 -13.15 -0.51 -18.93
N GLY A 217 -13.09 0.25 -17.84
CA GLY A 217 -12.89 1.69 -17.87
C GLY A 217 -11.40 2.01 -17.85
N VAL A 218 -10.88 2.71 -18.86
CA VAL A 218 -9.49 3.14 -18.96
C VAL A 218 -9.38 4.62 -18.64
N PHE A 219 -8.71 4.95 -17.55
CA PHE A 219 -8.64 6.30 -16.99
C PHE A 219 -7.19 6.81 -17.05
N PHE A 220 -6.91 7.69 -18.00
CA PHE A 220 -5.67 8.45 -18.09
C PHE A 220 -5.79 9.71 -17.24
N THR A 221 -5.34 9.62 -15.99
CA THR A 221 -5.64 10.65 -14.99
C THR A 221 -4.45 11.57 -14.75
N ASP A 222 -4.72 12.88 -14.70
CA ASP A 222 -3.72 13.86 -14.33
C ASP A 222 -3.31 13.67 -12.85
N LEU A 223 -2.03 13.86 -12.54
CA LEU A 223 -1.46 13.64 -11.19
C LEU A 223 -1.59 12.22 -10.62
N ASN A 224 -2.03 11.24 -11.41
CA ASN A 224 -1.95 9.85 -10.98
C ASN A 224 -0.49 9.42 -10.88
N SER A 225 -0.11 8.87 -9.74
CA SER A 225 1.28 8.54 -9.42
C SER A 225 1.66 7.15 -9.90
N PHE A 226 0.71 6.21 -9.85
CA PHE A 226 0.95 4.79 -10.10
C PHE A 226 -0.03 4.25 -11.14
N ARG A 227 0.48 3.37 -12.00
CA ARG A 227 -0.36 2.62 -12.92
C ARG A 227 -0.87 1.39 -12.20
N LYS A 228 -2.17 1.12 -12.30
CA LYS A 228 -2.78 0.00 -11.58
C LYS A 228 -4.10 -0.42 -12.19
N ILE A 229 -4.49 -1.64 -11.90
CA ILE A 229 -5.81 -2.18 -12.21
C ILE A 229 -6.57 -2.39 -10.89
N GLU A 230 -7.79 -1.89 -10.83
CA GLU A 230 -8.68 -2.03 -9.66
C GLU A 230 -10.05 -2.60 -10.07
N GLY A 231 -10.70 -3.31 -9.15
CA GLY A 231 -12.04 -3.88 -9.35
C GLY A 231 -12.04 -5.40 -9.53
N PRO A 232 -13.19 -5.99 -9.94
CA PRO A 232 -14.37 -5.29 -10.45
C PRO A 232 -15.14 -4.49 -9.37
N LYS A 233 -15.51 -3.24 -9.69
CA LYS A 233 -16.25 -2.32 -8.80
C LYS A 233 -17.76 -2.31 -9.12
N GLU A 234 -18.45 -1.24 -8.74
CA GLU A 234 -19.88 -1.00 -9.01
C GLU A 234 -20.23 -1.35 -10.47
N GLY A 235 -21.28 -2.15 -10.66
CA GLY A 235 -21.67 -2.63 -11.99
C GLY A 235 -20.88 -3.84 -12.52
N ASN A 236 -19.88 -4.37 -11.80
CA ASN A 236 -18.93 -5.39 -12.25
C ASN A 236 -18.01 -4.88 -13.38
N ILE A 237 -17.44 -3.69 -13.19
CA ILE A 237 -16.56 -3.01 -14.15
C ILE A 237 -15.13 -2.99 -13.60
N LEU A 238 -14.17 -3.35 -14.46
CA LEU A 238 -12.75 -3.25 -14.15
C LEU A 238 -12.25 -1.83 -14.48
N GLU A 239 -11.39 -1.27 -13.65
CA GLU A 239 -10.83 0.06 -13.86
C GLU A 239 -9.31 -0.03 -14.04
N LEU A 240 -8.83 0.44 -15.19
CA LEU A 240 -7.41 0.59 -15.49
C LEU A 240 -7.01 2.06 -15.30
N HIS A 241 -6.22 2.33 -14.27
CA HIS A 241 -5.73 3.66 -13.92
C HIS A 241 -4.32 3.85 -14.46
N LEU A 242 -4.16 4.85 -15.33
CA LEU A 242 -2.91 5.18 -16.02
C LEU A 242 -2.56 6.65 -15.77
N ASN A 243 -1.30 7.01 -16.03
CA ASN A 243 -0.88 8.41 -15.95
C ASN A 243 -1.35 9.12 -17.21
N GLU A 244 -1.77 10.39 -17.14
CA GLU A 244 -2.21 11.09 -18.35
C GLU A 244 -1.15 11.08 -19.46
N LYS A 245 0.13 11.18 -19.09
CA LYS A 245 1.26 11.11 -20.03
C LYS A 245 1.26 9.82 -20.88
N ASP A 246 0.77 8.71 -20.33
CA ASP A 246 0.69 7.43 -21.05
C ASP A 246 -0.24 7.51 -22.26
N ALA A 247 -1.29 8.36 -22.22
CA ALA A 247 -2.19 8.57 -23.36
C ALA A 247 -1.47 9.04 -24.62
N TYR A 248 -0.35 9.75 -24.46
CA TYR A 248 0.45 10.29 -25.55
C TYR A 248 1.65 9.38 -25.87
N VAL A 249 2.38 8.94 -24.84
CA VAL A 249 3.58 8.11 -25.00
C VAL A 249 3.22 6.75 -25.61
N ASP A 250 2.18 6.08 -25.11
CA ASP A 250 1.81 4.74 -25.58
C ASP A 250 1.11 4.79 -26.95
N ALA A 251 0.48 5.92 -27.28
CA ALA A 251 -0.05 6.16 -28.61
C ALA A 251 1.06 6.17 -29.67
N GLU A 252 2.25 6.68 -29.33
CA GLU A 252 3.41 6.73 -30.23
C GLU A 252 4.18 5.41 -30.37
N LYS A 253 4.20 4.60 -29.30
CA LYS A 253 4.91 3.32 -29.25
C LYS A 253 4.37 2.30 -30.26
N LYS A 254 5.21 1.34 -30.66
CA LYS A 254 4.69 0.17 -31.39
C LYS A 254 3.89 -0.72 -30.44
N TYR A 255 2.99 -1.54 -31.00
CA TYR A 255 2.20 -2.46 -30.16
C TYR A 255 3.10 -3.44 -29.42
N GLU A 256 4.08 -4.02 -30.10
CA GLU A 256 4.99 -5.01 -29.53
C GLU A 256 5.83 -4.44 -28.39
N GLU A 257 6.31 -3.19 -28.52
CA GLU A 257 7.07 -2.50 -27.48
C GLU A 257 6.23 -2.31 -26.20
N LEU A 258 4.99 -1.83 -26.34
CA LEU A 258 4.10 -1.66 -25.18
C LEU A 258 3.68 -3.02 -24.58
N LYS A 259 3.45 -4.01 -25.43
CA LYS A 259 3.13 -5.38 -25.01
C LYS A 259 4.26 -5.95 -24.15
N ASP A 260 5.50 -5.84 -24.62
CA ASP A 260 6.66 -6.36 -23.89
C ASP A 260 6.85 -5.65 -22.54
N GLU A 261 6.68 -4.32 -22.48
CA GLU A 261 6.73 -3.55 -21.22
C GLU A 261 5.65 -3.98 -20.21
N ILE A 262 4.45 -4.33 -20.68
CA ILE A 262 3.35 -4.77 -19.81
C ILE A 262 3.59 -6.20 -19.32
N LEU A 263 3.97 -7.11 -20.21
CA LEU A 263 4.20 -8.53 -19.88
C LEU A 263 5.44 -8.73 -19.01
N SER A 264 6.48 -7.89 -19.16
CA SER A 264 7.65 -7.90 -18.29
C SER A 264 7.40 -7.25 -16.91
N GLY A 265 6.27 -6.54 -16.76
CA GLY A 265 5.93 -5.76 -15.57
C GLY A 265 6.62 -4.40 -15.49
N GLU A 266 7.48 -4.03 -16.44
CA GLU A 266 8.18 -2.74 -16.51
C GLU A 266 7.21 -1.55 -16.58
N LYS A 267 6.05 -1.73 -17.23
CA LYS A 267 5.03 -0.69 -17.33
C LYS A 267 4.45 -0.32 -15.96
N GLY A 268 4.56 -1.17 -14.94
CA GLY A 268 4.01 -0.90 -13.62
C GLY A 268 2.59 -1.44 -13.40
N ILE A 269 2.06 -2.27 -14.31
CA ILE A 269 0.68 -2.77 -14.24
C ILE A 269 0.69 -4.24 -13.84
N SER A 270 -0.08 -4.64 -12.82
CA SER A 270 -0.16 -6.05 -12.42
C SER A 270 -1.09 -6.85 -13.34
N LEU A 271 -0.64 -8.03 -13.76
CA LEU A 271 -1.42 -8.96 -14.60
C LEU A 271 -2.20 -10.00 -13.79
N SER A 272 -2.16 -9.95 -12.46
CA SER A 272 -2.72 -11.00 -11.61
C SER A 272 -4.20 -11.29 -11.88
N LEU A 273 -5.00 -10.28 -12.24
CA LEU A 273 -6.42 -10.42 -12.56
C LEU A 273 -6.70 -11.10 -13.90
N PHE A 274 -5.73 -11.10 -14.82
CA PHE A 274 -5.87 -11.70 -16.16
C PHE A 274 -5.20 -13.08 -16.27
N ASN A 275 -4.53 -13.54 -15.21
CA ASN A 275 -3.89 -14.86 -15.18
C ASN A 275 -4.95 -15.98 -15.04
N LYS A 276 -4.89 -16.98 -15.93
CA LYS A 276 -5.85 -18.09 -16.04
C LYS A 276 -6.11 -18.83 -14.71
N GLU A 277 -5.10 -19.01 -13.88
CA GLU A 277 -5.25 -19.71 -12.59
C GLU A 277 -6.16 -18.95 -11.61
N ASN A 278 -6.14 -17.62 -11.63
CA ASN A 278 -6.97 -16.79 -10.77
C ASN A 278 -8.41 -16.71 -11.28
N ILE A 279 -8.59 -16.70 -12.62
CA ILE A 279 -9.90 -16.77 -13.27
C ILE A 279 -10.64 -18.05 -12.85
N ILE A 280 -9.94 -19.19 -12.83
CA ILE A 280 -10.52 -20.49 -12.42
C ILE A 280 -10.86 -20.50 -10.92
N LYS A 281 -10.00 -19.95 -10.06
CA LYS A 281 -10.25 -19.84 -8.61
C LYS A 281 -11.48 -18.99 -8.29
N GLU A 282 -11.61 -17.80 -8.89
CA GLU A 282 -12.75 -16.90 -8.65
C GLU A 282 -14.09 -17.51 -9.07
N VAL A 283 -14.12 -18.22 -10.20
CA VAL A 283 -15.34 -18.90 -10.68
C VAL A 283 -15.76 -20.01 -9.72
N ASN A 284 -14.79 -20.78 -9.20
CA ASN A 284 -15.06 -21.85 -8.23
C ASN A 284 -15.54 -21.32 -6.87
N GLU A 285 -15.01 -20.18 -6.40
CA GLU A 285 -15.43 -19.56 -5.13
C GLU A 285 -16.82 -18.92 -5.22
N LYS A 286 -17.18 -18.29 -6.34
CA LYS A 286 -18.49 -17.62 -6.50
C LYS A 286 -19.65 -18.59 -6.79
N TYR A 287 -19.39 -19.74 -7.40
CA TYR A 287 -20.46 -20.64 -7.90
C TYR A 287 -20.37 -22.09 -7.44
N GLY A 288 -19.40 -22.42 -6.58
CA GLY A 288 -19.21 -23.77 -6.04
C GLY A 288 -18.73 -24.78 -7.08
N THR A 289 -18.05 -25.82 -6.61
CA THR A 289 -17.42 -26.89 -7.42
C THR A 289 -18.40 -27.75 -8.24
N GLY A 290 -19.70 -27.43 -8.26
CA GLY A 290 -20.77 -28.24 -8.86
C GLY A 290 -21.43 -27.66 -10.12
N SER A 291 -20.99 -26.51 -10.62
CA SER A 291 -21.66 -25.82 -11.75
C SER A 291 -21.02 -26.08 -13.12
N ILE A 292 -20.01 -26.96 -13.19
CA ILE A 292 -19.23 -27.23 -14.42
C ILE A 292 -19.72 -28.49 -15.15
N ASP A 293 -20.50 -29.37 -14.49
CA ASP A 293 -20.90 -30.67 -15.06
C ASP A 293 -21.97 -30.61 -16.16
N ASP A 294 -22.58 -29.45 -16.43
CA ASP A 294 -23.59 -29.31 -17.50
C ASP A 294 -23.04 -28.81 -18.85
N PHE A 295 -21.72 -28.56 -18.99
CA PHE A 295 -21.18 -27.98 -20.23
C PHE A 295 -20.10 -28.76 -20.98
N THR A 296 -19.61 -29.89 -20.49
CA THR A 296 -18.66 -30.71 -21.26
C THR A 296 -18.85 -32.20 -21.01
N GLY A 297 -19.64 -32.87 -21.85
CA GLY A 297 -19.68 -34.32 -21.91
C GLY A 297 -18.47 -34.87 -22.67
N THR A 298 -17.54 -35.52 -21.98
CA THR A 298 -17.16 -36.94 -22.20
C THR A 298 -15.97 -37.39 -21.35
N ASN A 299 -16.13 -38.59 -20.79
CA ASN A 299 -15.25 -39.33 -19.89
C ASN A 299 -13.87 -39.70 -20.47
N LYS A 300 -12.83 -39.71 -19.62
CA LYS A 300 -12.10 -40.95 -19.23
C LYS A 300 -11.04 -40.79 -18.13
N LYS A 301 -11.29 -41.52 -17.04
CA LYS A 301 -10.43 -42.46 -16.27
C LYS A 301 -9.17 -41.97 -15.54
N GLN A 302 -9.30 -42.03 -14.21
CA GLN A 302 -8.28 -42.23 -13.16
C GLN A 302 -7.21 -43.28 -13.47
N PHE A 303 -6.00 -43.02 -12.95
CA PHE A 303 -5.14 -44.02 -12.33
C PHE A 303 -4.47 -43.45 -11.08
N ASN A 304 -4.60 -44.18 -9.97
CA ASN A 304 -3.85 -44.00 -8.72
C ASN A 304 -2.51 -44.75 -8.80
N GLY A 305 -1.50 -44.26 -8.07
CA GLY A 305 -0.29 -45.01 -7.73
C GLY A 305 0.48 -44.32 -6.59
N GLU A 306 0.61 -45.03 -5.48
CA GLU A 306 1.21 -44.62 -4.20
C GLU A 306 2.75 -44.63 -4.19
N ASN A 307 3.29 -44.02 -3.14
CA ASN A 307 4.69 -43.88 -2.72
C ASN A 307 5.46 -45.20 -2.55
N GLU A 308 6.80 -45.17 -2.66
CA GLU A 308 7.72 -45.52 -1.56
C GLU A 308 9.21 -45.23 -1.86
N ASN A 309 9.96 -45.08 -0.76
CA ASN A 309 11.33 -44.61 -0.56
C ASN A 309 12.47 -45.41 -1.23
N THR A 310 13.68 -44.82 -1.34
CA THR A 310 14.90 -45.27 -0.61
C THR A 310 16.17 -44.45 -0.93
N ASP A 311 16.81 -44.02 0.16
CA ASP A 311 18.24 -44.00 0.50
C ASP A 311 19.34 -43.19 -0.24
N ILE A 312 20.10 -42.54 0.66
CA ILE A 312 21.32 -41.73 0.54
C ILE A 312 22.55 -42.66 0.48
N PRO A 313 23.70 -42.18 -0.04
CA PRO A 313 24.87 -42.13 0.84
C PRO A 313 25.68 -40.82 0.75
N VAL A 314 26.17 -40.42 1.92
CA VAL A 314 27.16 -39.38 2.24
C VAL A 314 28.58 -39.96 2.10
N ILE A 315 29.59 -39.11 1.83
CA ILE A 315 31.02 -39.16 2.27
C ILE A 315 31.69 -37.86 1.72
N SER A 316 31.92 -36.83 2.55
CA SER A 316 33.16 -36.46 3.29
C SER A 316 34.26 -35.84 2.40
N SER A 317 34.51 -34.51 2.45
CA SER A 317 35.40 -33.75 3.36
C SER A 317 36.85 -33.61 2.84
N GLU A 318 37.34 -32.37 2.67
CA GLU A 318 38.64 -31.90 3.22
C GLU A 318 38.91 -30.41 2.92
N ASP A 319 39.70 -29.83 3.83
CA ASP A 319 39.85 -28.43 4.25
C ASP A 319 41.02 -27.63 3.62
N GLN A 320 40.80 -26.30 3.51
CA GLN A 320 41.70 -25.15 3.82
C GLN A 320 42.88 -24.74 2.89
N PRO A 321 43.46 -23.50 3.03
CA PRO A 321 43.26 -22.43 4.03
C PRO A 321 43.11 -20.96 3.51
N LEU A 322 42.89 -20.07 4.49
CA LEU A 322 42.81 -18.60 4.44
C LEU A 322 44.05 -17.88 3.87
N THR A 323 43.82 -16.67 3.32
CA THR A 323 44.76 -15.54 3.50
C THR A 323 44.01 -14.23 3.66
N GLU A 324 44.34 -13.55 4.75
CA GLU A 324 43.83 -12.24 5.19
C GLU A 324 44.29 -11.10 4.27
N ALA A 325 43.40 -10.15 4.00
CA ALA A 325 43.78 -8.80 3.61
C ALA A 325 42.91 -7.81 4.40
N ILE A 326 43.53 -7.23 5.42
CA ILE A 326 43.00 -6.12 6.22
C ILE A 326 42.83 -4.92 5.29
N VAL A 327 41.59 -4.53 5.00
CA VAL A 327 41.27 -3.22 4.44
C VAL A 327 40.38 -2.51 5.45
N ASN A 328 40.97 -1.53 6.13
CA ASN A 328 40.26 -0.55 6.92
C ASN A 328 39.32 0.24 6.00
N ASP A 329 38.03 -0.08 6.00
CA ASP A 329 37.02 0.74 5.35
C ASP A 329 36.30 1.59 6.39
N THR A 330 36.81 2.80 6.61
CA THR A 330 36.05 3.92 7.16
C THR A 330 35.19 4.51 6.04
N SER A 331 34.16 3.77 5.59
CA SER A 331 33.06 4.35 4.82
C SER A 331 31.97 4.76 5.82
N LYS A 332 31.89 6.06 6.10
CA LYS A 332 30.67 6.63 6.71
C LYS A 332 29.54 6.37 5.73
N ASN A 333 28.69 5.38 5.99
CA ASN A 333 27.47 5.16 5.23
C ASN A 333 26.62 6.44 5.31
N SER A 334 26.56 7.20 4.22
CA SER A 334 25.69 8.37 4.10
C SER A 334 24.26 7.89 4.02
N ILE A 335 23.41 8.33 4.95
CA ILE A 335 21.99 7.98 4.97
C ILE A 335 21.22 8.47 3.75
N GLU A 336 21.82 9.37 2.96
CA GLU A 336 21.19 10.15 1.88
C GLU A 336 20.42 9.29 0.85
N ASP A 337 20.87 8.05 0.63
CA ASP A 337 20.27 7.11 -0.33
C ASP A 337 19.43 6.00 0.33
N THR A 338 19.21 6.04 1.65
CA THR A 338 18.46 4.99 2.34
C THR A 338 16.97 5.05 2.01
N ARG A 339 16.47 3.99 1.38
CA ARG A 339 15.05 3.81 1.06
C ARG A 339 14.55 2.53 1.74
N ILE A 340 13.48 2.65 2.50
CA ILE A 340 12.92 1.54 3.27
C ILE A 340 11.70 1.01 2.52
N LEU A 341 11.77 -0.23 2.04
CA LEU A 341 10.66 -0.83 1.30
C LEU A 341 9.43 -0.95 2.21
N LEU A 342 8.27 -0.51 1.74
CA LEU A 342 7.01 -0.65 2.47
C LEU A 342 6.21 -1.82 1.91
N GLY A 343 6.07 -1.85 0.59
CA GLY A 343 5.24 -2.83 -0.10
C GLY A 343 5.12 -2.55 -1.59
N THR A 344 4.11 -3.16 -2.20
CA THR A 344 3.74 -2.96 -3.60
C THR A 344 2.38 -2.28 -3.68
N VAL A 345 2.23 -1.28 -4.56
CA VAL A 345 0.93 -0.61 -4.75
C VAL A 345 -0.09 -1.62 -5.26
N LYS A 346 -1.26 -1.69 -4.64
CA LYS A 346 -2.30 -2.67 -4.97
C LYS A 346 -2.73 -2.54 -6.43
N GLY A 347 -2.70 -3.67 -7.16
CA GLY A 347 -3.00 -3.71 -8.60
C GLY A 347 -1.88 -3.18 -9.51
N SER A 348 -0.71 -2.88 -8.96
CA SER A 348 0.50 -2.42 -9.64
C SER A 348 1.65 -3.42 -9.43
N THR A 349 2.69 -3.35 -10.26
CA THR A 349 3.99 -3.99 -9.97
C THR A 349 4.96 -3.01 -9.29
N GLN A 350 4.56 -1.75 -9.10
CA GLN A 350 5.42 -0.71 -8.55
C GLN A 350 5.53 -0.82 -7.03
N LYS A 351 6.77 -0.85 -6.55
CA LYS A 351 7.10 -0.81 -5.12
C LYS A 351 7.01 0.62 -4.58
N ILE A 352 6.57 0.75 -3.34
CA ILE A 352 6.55 2.01 -2.61
C ILE A 352 7.55 1.96 -1.45
N PHE A 353 8.30 3.05 -1.30
CA PHE A 353 9.37 3.16 -0.33
C PHE A 353 9.10 4.34 0.60
N TRP A 354 9.50 4.19 1.85
CA TRP A 354 9.71 5.33 2.72
C TRP A 354 11.12 5.85 2.44
N GLU A 355 11.20 7.06 1.87
CA GLU A 355 12.42 7.72 1.43
C GLU A 355 13.25 8.24 2.62
N TYR A 356 13.59 7.33 3.53
CA TYR A 356 14.12 7.61 4.86
C TYR A 356 15.36 8.52 4.82
N GLY A 357 16.23 8.34 3.84
CA GLY A 357 17.43 9.15 3.61
C GLY A 357 17.19 10.57 3.11
N ASN A 358 16.04 10.81 2.47
CA ASN A 358 15.79 12.02 1.72
C ASN A 358 15.62 13.24 2.64
N TYR A 359 16.49 14.26 2.48
CA TYR A 359 16.45 15.49 3.28
C TYR A 359 15.21 16.37 3.04
N GLY A 360 14.48 16.14 1.95
CA GLY A 360 13.21 16.79 1.67
C GLY A 360 12.09 16.34 2.60
N LEU A 361 12.26 15.25 3.37
CA LEU A 361 11.26 14.80 4.32
C LEU A 361 10.98 15.85 5.42
N PRO A 362 9.70 16.13 5.73
CA PRO A 362 9.34 17.06 6.79
C PRO A 362 9.57 16.49 8.19
N ASN A 363 9.73 15.18 8.36
CA ASN A 363 10.27 14.49 9.53
C ASN A 363 10.40 12.98 9.20
N ARG A 364 10.96 12.20 10.13
CA ARG A 364 11.08 10.74 10.03
C ARG A 364 10.16 10.01 11.01
N HIS A 365 9.08 10.64 11.44
CA HIS A 365 8.10 9.98 12.29
C HIS A 365 7.16 9.13 11.44
N LEU A 366 6.77 7.98 12.00
CA LEU A 366 5.92 6.98 11.38
C LEU A 366 4.73 6.70 12.31
N LEU A 367 3.51 6.93 11.83
CA LEU A 367 2.29 6.52 12.52
C LEU A 367 1.76 5.22 11.92
N ILE A 368 1.61 4.18 12.73
CA ILE A 368 1.02 2.90 12.34
C ILE A 368 -0.28 2.73 13.11
N SER A 369 -1.41 2.65 12.43
CA SER A 369 -2.71 2.51 13.09
C SER A 369 -3.54 1.41 12.47
N GLY A 370 -4.43 0.80 13.26
CA GLY A 370 -5.30 -0.26 12.74
C GLY A 370 -5.85 -1.20 13.80
N LYS A 371 -6.92 -1.93 13.49
CA LYS A 371 -7.47 -2.93 14.42
C LYS A 371 -6.48 -4.08 14.67
N SER A 372 -6.69 -4.84 15.74
CA SER A 372 -5.83 -5.99 16.06
C SER A 372 -5.86 -7.05 14.93
N GLY A 373 -4.75 -7.77 14.76
CA GLY A 373 -4.65 -8.91 13.83
C GLY A 373 -4.51 -8.59 12.34
N GLN A 374 -4.37 -7.32 11.94
CA GLN A 374 -4.32 -6.92 10.52
C GLN A 374 -2.93 -6.86 9.89
N GLY A 375 -1.88 -7.15 10.66
CA GLY A 375 -0.49 -7.18 10.15
C GLY A 375 0.43 -6.07 10.67
N LYS A 376 -0.01 -5.21 11.61
CA LYS A 376 0.83 -4.15 12.20
C LYS A 376 2.17 -4.66 12.74
N THR A 377 2.14 -5.65 13.63
CA THR A 377 3.37 -6.19 14.27
C THR A 377 4.31 -6.85 13.26
N TYR A 378 3.74 -7.56 12.29
CA TYR A 378 4.51 -8.14 11.19
C TYR A 378 5.18 -7.06 10.34
N PHE A 379 4.44 -6.00 10.00
CA PHE A 379 4.98 -4.85 9.25
C PHE A 379 6.09 -4.13 10.02
N MET A 380 5.93 -3.93 11.33
CA MET A 380 6.98 -3.34 12.16
C MET A 380 8.27 -4.20 12.14
N GLN A 381 8.14 -5.53 12.20
CA GLN A 381 9.27 -6.44 12.02
C GLN A 381 9.91 -6.30 10.63
N CYS A 382 9.11 -6.19 9.57
CA CYS A 382 9.63 -5.91 8.21
C CYS A 382 10.46 -4.63 8.18
N LEU A 383 9.98 -3.53 8.78
CA LEU A 383 10.69 -2.27 8.80
C LEU A 383 11.97 -2.32 9.64
N LEU A 384 11.96 -2.99 10.80
CA LEU A 384 13.16 -3.19 11.61
C LEU A 384 14.22 -3.99 10.86
N TYR A 385 13.82 -4.98 10.09
CA TYR A 385 14.72 -5.72 9.21
C TYR A 385 15.34 -4.82 8.12
N GLU A 386 14.53 -4.01 7.43
CA GLU A 386 15.03 -3.05 6.44
C GLU A 386 16.01 -2.04 7.06
N MET A 387 15.74 -1.55 8.27
CA MET A 387 16.66 -0.65 8.97
C MET A 387 18.00 -1.31 9.26
N SER A 388 17.99 -2.55 9.77
CA SER A 388 19.18 -3.35 10.02
C SER A 388 20.00 -3.58 8.74
N LYS A 389 19.32 -3.93 7.63
CA LYS A 389 19.93 -4.11 6.30
C LYS A 389 20.65 -2.85 5.83
N ASN A 390 20.12 -1.68 6.17
CA ASN A 390 20.70 -0.37 5.86
C ASN A 390 21.67 0.15 6.95
N LYS A 391 22.09 -0.69 7.91
CA LYS A 391 23.01 -0.33 9.01
C LYS A 391 22.49 0.78 9.93
N ILE A 392 21.18 0.87 10.09
CA ILE A 392 20.52 1.80 11.00
C ILE A 392 20.10 1.03 12.24
N ASP A 393 20.69 1.38 13.39
CA ASP A 393 20.30 0.82 14.68
C ASP A 393 18.88 1.28 15.06
N SER A 394 18.08 0.40 15.64
CA SER A 394 16.73 0.70 16.10
C SER A 394 16.54 0.28 17.56
N LEU A 395 15.65 0.97 18.27
CA LEU A 395 15.24 0.62 19.64
C LEU A 395 13.75 0.29 19.68
N VAL A 396 13.41 -0.88 20.20
CA VAL A 396 12.04 -1.29 20.53
C VAL A 396 11.88 -1.25 22.04
N VAL A 397 10.95 -0.45 22.55
CA VAL A 397 10.59 -0.45 23.97
C VAL A 397 9.37 -1.35 24.14
N ASP A 398 9.59 -2.61 24.53
CA ASP A 398 8.53 -3.61 24.60
C ASP A 398 7.87 -3.63 25.98
N TYR A 399 6.91 -2.71 26.17
CA TYR A 399 6.05 -2.62 27.36
C TYR A 399 4.68 -3.29 27.18
N THR A 400 4.44 -3.93 26.04
CA THR A 400 3.18 -4.61 25.69
C THR A 400 3.34 -6.10 25.48
N ASP A 401 4.55 -6.62 25.70
CA ASP A 401 4.96 -7.99 25.44
C ASP A 401 4.85 -8.38 23.95
N GLY A 402 4.74 -7.41 23.03
CA GLY A 402 4.49 -7.59 21.58
C GLY A 402 5.71 -8.05 20.77
N PHE A 403 6.90 -7.94 21.34
CA PHE A 403 8.18 -8.29 20.73
C PHE A 403 8.94 -9.34 21.53
N LEU A 404 8.22 -10.18 22.28
CA LEU A 404 8.79 -11.37 22.91
C LEU A 404 9.30 -12.35 21.85
N MET A 405 10.41 -13.04 22.12
CA MET A 405 11.01 -14.02 21.20
C MET A 405 10.03 -15.05 20.58
N PRO A 406 9.04 -15.60 21.31
CA PRO A 406 8.04 -16.50 20.72
C PRO A 406 7.02 -15.82 19.79
N GLN A 407 6.88 -14.50 19.85
CA GLN A 407 5.97 -13.71 19.00
C GLN A 407 6.67 -13.15 17.76
N LEU A 408 8.00 -13.17 17.72
CA LEU A 408 8.78 -12.80 16.56
C LEU A 408 8.74 -13.92 15.52
N GLU A 409 8.59 -13.53 14.25
CA GLU A 409 8.61 -14.45 13.12
C GLU A 409 9.96 -15.17 13.04
N SER A 410 9.95 -16.44 12.62
CA SER A 410 11.18 -17.24 12.49
C SER A 410 12.16 -16.58 11.52
N ASP A 411 11.68 -16.20 10.33
CA ASP A 411 12.48 -15.52 9.30
C ASP A 411 13.08 -14.21 9.79
N PHE A 412 12.35 -13.45 10.62
CA PHE A 412 12.86 -12.19 11.21
C PHE A 412 14.07 -12.45 12.12
N LYS A 413 13.97 -13.48 12.98
CA LYS A 413 15.06 -13.88 13.89
C LYS A 413 16.26 -14.40 13.12
N GLU A 414 16.03 -15.27 12.14
CA GLU A 414 17.08 -15.87 11.31
C GLU A 414 17.82 -14.81 10.47
N LYS A 415 17.08 -13.91 9.82
CA LYS A 415 17.68 -12.85 8.98
C LYS A 415 18.46 -11.81 9.78
N LEU A 416 18.04 -11.48 11.01
CA LEU A 416 18.78 -10.55 11.87
C LEU A 416 19.96 -11.21 12.60
N ASN A 417 19.82 -12.47 13.00
CA ASN A 417 20.82 -13.24 13.74
C ASN A 417 21.46 -12.41 14.88
N ASP A 418 22.77 -12.14 14.80
CA ASP A 418 23.53 -11.42 15.82
C ASP A 418 23.14 -9.94 15.96
N ASN A 419 22.44 -9.36 14.99
CA ASN A 419 21.94 -7.98 15.06
C ASN A 419 20.66 -7.86 15.91
N LEU A 420 20.02 -8.97 16.31
CA LEU A 420 18.85 -8.94 17.20
C LEU A 420 19.29 -9.02 18.67
N ILE A 421 19.32 -7.86 19.35
CA ILE A 421 19.83 -7.74 20.72
C ILE A 421 18.66 -7.53 21.67
N THR A 422 18.42 -8.46 22.59
CA THR A 422 17.36 -8.33 23.61
C THR A 422 17.94 -8.11 25.00
N LYS A 423 17.56 -7.01 25.66
CA LYS A 423 17.90 -6.71 27.05
C LYS A 423 16.68 -6.90 27.96
N PHE A 424 16.80 -7.76 28.96
CA PHE A 424 15.71 -8.05 29.90
C PHE A 424 15.80 -7.10 31.10
N ILE A 425 15.06 -6.00 31.04
CA ILE A 425 15.14 -4.93 32.04
C ILE A 425 14.73 -5.41 33.44
N TYR A 426 13.84 -6.39 33.53
CA TYR A 426 13.48 -7.01 34.81
C TYR A 426 14.66 -7.66 35.55
N ARG A 427 15.62 -8.22 34.81
CA ARG A 427 16.83 -8.85 35.37
C ARG A 427 17.97 -7.85 35.50
N ASP A 428 18.21 -7.09 34.44
CA ASP A 428 19.44 -6.29 34.28
C ASP A 428 19.27 -4.86 34.82
N LYS A 429 18.03 -4.46 35.14
CA LYS A 429 17.62 -3.08 35.40
C LYS A 429 17.89 -2.14 34.21
N LEU A 430 17.22 -0.99 34.18
CA LEU A 430 17.47 0.06 33.19
C LEU A 430 18.65 0.93 33.68
N PRO A 431 19.76 1.05 32.92
CA PRO A 431 20.93 1.84 33.31
C PRO A 431 20.67 3.33 33.15
N LEU A 432 19.78 3.85 33.99
CA LEU A 432 19.28 5.22 33.95
C LEU A 432 19.05 5.68 35.38
N ASN A 433 19.38 6.94 35.66
CA ASN A 433 19.08 7.57 36.94
C ASN A 433 17.91 8.56 36.78
N PRO A 434 16.71 8.26 37.32
CA PRO A 434 15.54 9.14 37.26
C PRO A 434 15.77 10.55 37.83
N PHE A 435 16.70 10.66 38.78
CA PHE A 435 17.04 11.88 39.52
C PHE A 435 18.29 12.60 38.96
N LYS A 436 18.82 12.15 37.82
CA LYS A 436 19.95 12.83 37.16
C LYS A 436 19.56 14.24 36.77
N ARG A 437 20.48 15.19 36.98
CA ARG A 437 20.32 16.57 36.55
C ARG A 437 20.56 16.67 35.05
N ASN A 438 19.58 17.21 34.31
CA ASN A 438 19.76 17.52 32.90
C ASN A 438 20.14 18.98 32.71
N SER A 439 20.67 19.30 31.53
CA SER A 439 20.88 20.68 31.11
C SER A 439 19.69 21.13 30.27
N ILE A 440 19.17 22.31 30.57
CA ILE A 440 18.10 23.02 29.87
C ILE A 440 18.76 23.98 28.88
N ASP A 441 18.41 23.88 27.60
CA ASP A 441 18.83 24.84 26.58
C ASP A 441 17.82 25.98 26.44
N LEU A 442 18.22 27.20 26.83
CA LEU A 442 17.44 28.42 26.66
C LEU A 442 17.79 29.17 25.36
N GLY A 443 18.10 28.44 24.28
CA GLY A 443 18.42 29.01 22.97
C GLY A 443 19.90 29.41 22.84
N GLY A 444 20.80 28.52 23.25
CA GLY A 444 22.25 28.70 23.25
C GLY A 444 22.85 28.98 24.63
N MET A 445 22.03 29.08 25.67
CA MET A 445 22.48 29.18 27.06
C MET A 445 22.06 27.92 27.82
N LEU A 446 23.04 27.07 28.13
CA LEU A 446 22.83 25.87 28.93
C LEU A 446 22.77 26.25 30.41
N MET A 447 21.66 25.90 31.05
CA MET A 447 21.50 25.97 32.50
C MET A 447 21.18 24.59 33.03
N ASP A 448 21.69 24.24 34.19
CA ASP A 448 21.31 22.97 34.79
C ASP A 448 19.91 23.05 35.42
N GLU A 449 19.14 21.96 35.30
CA GLU A 449 17.88 21.78 36.04
C GLU A 449 18.13 22.10 37.52
N THR A 450 17.19 22.74 38.20
CA THR A 450 17.21 22.88 39.67
C THR A 450 16.71 21.59 40.33
N ASN A 451 16.84 21.46 41.66
CA ASN A 451 16.22 20.33 42.37
C ASN A 451 14.70 20.30 42.17
N ASP A 452 14.07 21.48 42.10
CA ASP A 452 12.63 21.61 41.91
C ASP A 452 12.19 21.10 40.53
N ASP A 453 12.96 21.39 39.49
CA ASP A 453 12.70 20.90 38.12
C ASP A 453 12.79 19.36 38.05
N ILE A 454 13.81 18.77 38.68
CA ILE A 454 13.95 17.30 38.78
C ILE A 454 12.76 16.71 39.53
N ALA A 455 12.38 17.30 40.67
CA ALA A 455 11.26 16.84 41.47
C ALA A 455 9.94 16.92 40.69
N ASP A 456 9.69 18.03 39.97
CA ASP A 456 8.51 18.20 39.14
C ASP A 456 8.45 17.16 38.01
N ARG A 457 9.55 16.93 37.31
CA ARG A 457 9.61 15.91 36.24
C ARG A 457 9.30 14.52 36.80
N VAL A 458 9.94 14.11 37.90
CA VAL A 458 9.73 12.80 38.52
C VAL A 458 8.29 12.66 39.03
N VAL A 459 7.75 13.68 39.71
CA VAL A 459 6.37 13.67 40.23
C VAL A 459 5.37 13.60 39.09
N GLN A 460 5.55 14.35 38.00
CA GLN A 460 4.65 14.32 36.85
C GLN A 460 4.57 12.91 36.22
N ILE A 461 5.71 12.22 36.09
CA ILE A 461 5.75 10.85 35.55
C ILE A 461 5.03 9.86 36.48
N ILE A 462 5.30 9.96 37.78
CA ILE A 462 4.68 9.08 38.79
C ILE A 462 3.18 9.36 38.90
N ASP A 463 2.77 10.63 38.87
CA ASP A 463 1.37 11.05 38.89
C ASP A 463 0.60 10.56 37.66
N PHE A 464 1.20 10.66 36.46
CA PHE A 464 0.57 10.15 35.24
C PHE A 464 0.16 8.67 35.37
N VAL A 465 1.00 7.84 35.98
CA VAL A 465 0.73 6.41 36.09
C VAL A 465 -0.13 6.08 37.31
N PHE A 466 0.20 6.63 38.47
CA PHE A 466 -0.45 6.29 39.73
C PHE A 466 -1.65 7.18 40.07
N ASN A 467 -1.95 8.22 39.29
CA ASN A 467 -3.02 9.19 39.54
C ASN A 467 -3.00 9.69 40.99
N LEU A 468 -1.95 10.42 41.34
CA LEU A 468 -1.74 10.94 42.69
C LEU A 468 -2.70 12.10 42.96
N GLY A 469 -3.23 12.16 44.18
CA GLY A 469 -3.96 13.34 44.64
C GLY A 469 -3.02 14.52 44.88
N ILE A 470 -3.55 15.76 44.88
CA ILE A 470 -2.77 17.00 45.08
C ILE A 470 -1.85 16.92 46.32
N GLN A 471 -2.37 16.41 47.44
CA GLN A 471 -1.58 16.24 48.67
C GLN A 471 -0.46 15.21 48.53
N GLN A 472 -0.72 14.10 47.80
CA GLN A 472 0.27 13.06 47.55
C GLN A 472 1.38 13.55 46.62
N SER A 473 1.03 14.29 45.56
CA SER A 473 2.00 14.89 44.64
C SER A 473 2.86 15.94 45.35
N SER A 474 2.26 16.80 46.19
CA SER A 474 2.99 17.78 46.98
C SER A 474 3.97 17.13 47.96
N MET A 475 3.53 16.09 48.67
CA MET A 475 4.38 15.33 49.59
C MET A 475 5.53 14.65 48.87
N LEU A 476 5.27 14.02 47.72
CA LEU A 476 6.31 13.37 46.92
C LEU A 476 7.34 14.38 46.41
N LYS A 477 6.89 15.55 45.95
CA LYS A 477 7.77 16.64 45.51
C LYS A 477 8.70 17.09 46.64
N GLU A 478 8.15 17.31 47.83
CA GLU A 478 8.91 17.72 49.02
C GLU A 478 9.97 16.66 49.40
N GLU A 479 9.60 15.38 49.43
CA GLU A 479 10.55 14.32 49.79
C GLU A 479 11.63 14.09 48.73
N ILE A 480 11.32 14.30 47.45
CA ILE A 480 12.35 14.30 46.40
C ILE A 480 13.28 15.49 46.57
N ASN A 481 12.77 16.70 46.78
CA ASN A 481 13.58 17.90 46.98
C ASN A 481 14.53 17.77 48.17
N ARG A 482 14.01 17.39 49.35
CA ARG A 482 14.83 17.12 50.55
C ARG A 482 15.81 15.98 50.32
N GLY A 483 15.42 14.97 49.54
CA GLY A 483 16.31 13.89 49.12
C GLY A 483 17.47 14.39 48.26
N LEU A 484 17.20 15.23 47.26
CA LEU A 484 18.20 15.79 46.35
C LEU A 484 19.17 16.74 47.08
N GLU A 485 18.70 17.50 48.07
CA GLU A 485 19.56 18.36 48.90
C GLU A 485 20.62 17.57 49.69
N ILE A 486 20.27 16.37 50.15
CA ILE A 486 21.15 15.54 50.99
C ILE A 486 22.01 14.59 50.14
N TYR A 487 21.41 13.94 49.14
CA TYR A 487 22.01 12.83 48.41
C TYR A 487 22.46 13.21 46.99
N GLY A 488 22.02 14.36 46.46
CA GLY A 488 22.28 14.75 45.08
C GLY A 488 21.84 13.66 44.10
N GLU A 489 22.69 13.36 43.11
CA GLU A 489 22.43 12.31 42.11
C GLU A 489 22.45 10.88 42.68
N ASN A 490 22.89 10.68 43.93
CA ASN A 490 22.82 9.39 44.60
C ASN A 490 21.43 9.09 45.19
N LEU A 491 20.46 9.99 45.02
CA LEU A 491 19.08 9.73 45.41
C LEU A 491 18.54 8.53 44.63
N THR A 492 17.82 7.63 45.32
CA THR A 492 17.19 6.44 44.73
C THR A 492 15.77 6.28 45.23
N PHE A 493 14.94 5.51 44.53
CA PHE A 493 13.62 5.16 45.04
C PHE A 493 13.66 4.40 46.36
N SER A 494 14.71 3.62 46.61
CA SER A 494 14.93 2.97 47.90
C SER A 494 15.14 3.98 49.04
N ILE A 495 15.84 5.10 48.78
CA ILE A 495 16.00 6.18 49.76
C ILE A 495 14.66 6.90 49.99
N ILE A 496 13.92 7.24 48.92
CA ILE A 496 12.59 7.85 49.04
C ILE A 496 11.64 6.97 49.85
N LYS A 497 11.71 5.65 49.66
CA LYS A 497 10.94 4.69 50.45
C LYS A 497 11.22 4.80 51.95
N GLN A 498 12.49 4.81 52.35
CA GLN A 498 12.86 4.93 53.76
C GLN A 498 12.37 6.25 54.34
N ARG A 499 12.58 7.36 53.62
CA ARG A 499 12.11 8.69 54.04
C ARG A 499 10.59 8.74 54.27
N LEU A 500 9.81 8.11 53.39
CA LEU A 500 8.35 8.01 53.56
C LEU A 500 7.92 7.09 54.71
N LEU A 501 8.73 6.12 55.09
CA LEU A 501 8.46 5.24 56.24
C LEU A 501 8.84 5.88 57.57
N ASP A 502 9.88 6.72 57.57
CA ASP A 502 10.33 7.48 58.74
C ASP A 502 9.41 8.67 59.05
N GLU A 503 8.69 9.17 58.05
CA GLU A 503 7.67 10.21 58.23
C GLU A 503 6.37 9.61 58.79
N GLU A 504 6.06 9.90 60.06
CA GLU A 504 4.90 9.32 60.78
C GLU A 504 3.54 9.91 60.36
N SER A 505 3.47 10.70 59.28
CA SER A 505 2.23 11.32 58.82
C SER A 505 1.33 10.34 58.05
N ASN A 506 0.01 10.48 58.20
CA ASN A 506 -0.97 9.71 57.41
C ASN A 506 -0.80 9.96 55.90
N GLN A 507 -0.37 11.17 55.51
CA GLN A 507 -0.08 11.53 54.13
C GLN A 507 1.10 10.71 53.56
N ALA A 508 2.18 10.55 54.32
CA ALA A 508 3.33 9.73 53.92
C ALA A 508 2.96 8.25 53.78
N GLN A 509 2.19 7.70 54.73
CA GLN A 509 1.73 6.30 54.67
C GLN A 509 0.83 6.03 53.46
N THR A 510 -0.10 6.94 53.16
CA THR A 510 -0.99 6.80 51.99
C THR A 510 -0.23 6.94 50.67
N LEU A 511 0.73 7.86 50.58
CA LEU A 511 1.63 7.99 49.42
C LEU A 511 2.48 6.72 49.25
N HIS A 512 3.17 6.28 50.30
CA HIS A 512 3.96 5.04 50.29
C HIS A 512 3.12 3.85 49.82
N GLY A 513 1.92 3.67 50.36
CA GLY A 513 1.01 2.61 49.93
C GLY A 513 0.70 2.68 48.42
N ARG A 514 0.42 3.89 47.91
CA ARG A 514 0.06 4.13 46.51
C ARG A 514 1.19 3.82 45.52
N ILE A 515 2.43 4.18 45.84
CA ILE A 515 3.60 4.01 44.95
C ILE A 515 4.53 2.87 45.37
N SER A 516 4.12 2.06 46.36
CA SER A 516 4.93 0.97 46.95
C SER A 516 5.49 0.00 45.91
N ASN A 517 4.73 -0.31 44.85
CA ASN A 517 5.18 -1.18 43.77
C ASN A 517 6.44 -0.64 43.07
N LEU A 518 6.53 0.67 42.84
CA LEU A 518 7.71 1.30 42.25
C LEU A 518 8.87 1.29 43.24
N LEU A 519 8.60 1.73 44.47
CA LEU A 519 9.59 1.83 45.53
C LEU A 519 10.25 0.49 45.89
N ASN A 520 9.48 -0.60 45.84
CA ASN A 520 9.96 -1.94 46.17
C ASN A 520 10.71 -2.61 45.01
N LYS A 521 10.26 -2.41 43.77
CA LYS A 521 10.85 -3.08 42.61
C LYS A 521 12.04 -2.33 42.03
N ASP A 522 12.08 -1.01 42.17
CA ASP A 522 13.11 -0.07 41.68
C ASP A 522 13.85 -0.58 40.43
N PRO A 523 13.30 -0.32 39.23
CA PRO A 523 13.78 -0.91 37.99
C PRO A 523 15.05 -0.26 37.45
N PHE A 524 15.66 0.68 38.18
CA PHE A 524 16.76 1.51 37.72
C PHE A 524 18.11 1.07 38.31
N SER A 525 19.16 1.21 37.49
CA SER A 525 20.55 1.08 37.88
C SER A 525 21.21 2.46 37.80
N TYR A 526 21.55 3.01 38.96
CA TYR A 526 21.95 4.41 39.14
C TYR A 526 23.45 4.66 38.91
N LYS A 527 24.27 3.60 38.85
CA LYS A 527 25.75 3.69 38.89
C LYS A 527 26.45 3.13 37.64
N ASP A 528 25.70 2.88 36.57
CA ASP A 528 26.30 2.44 35.32
C ASP A 528 26.86 3.63 34.54
N GLU A 529 28.06 4.09 34.93
CA GLU A 529 28.77 5.20 34.28
C GLU A 529 29.23 4.87 32.86
N THR A 530 29.17 3.59 32.45
CA THR A 530 29.61 3.15 31.12
C THR A 530 28.52 3.24 30.05
N PHE A 531 27.25 3.31 30.46
CA PHE A 531 26.14 3.36 29.54
C PHE A 531 25.95 4.77 28.95
N THR A 532 25.89 4.82 27.63
CA THR A 532 25.45 5.96 26.83
C THR A 532 24.54 5.47 25.71
N TRP A 533 23.65 6.32 25.21
CA TRP A 533 22.79 5.96 24.09
C TRP A 533 23.57 5.66 22.79
N ASN A 534 24.82 6.16 22.66
CA ASN A 534 25.74 5.77 21.58
C ASN A 534 26.10 4.27 21.61
N ASN A 535 25.97 3.59 22.75
CA ASN A 535 26.15 2.13 22.80
C ASN A 535 25.00 1.37 22.12
N ILE A 536 23.81 1.99 22.06
CA ILE A 536 22.63 1.46 21.38
C ILE A 536 22.61 1.88 19.91
N PHE A 537 22.92 3.15 19.63
CA PHE A 537 22.93 3.78 18.31
C PHE A 537 24.37 4.01 17.82
N SER A 538 25.05 2.91 17.51
CA SER A 538 26.44 2.82 17.07
C SER A 538 26.64 2.76 15.53
N GLY A 539 25.57 2.66 14.75
CA GLY A 539 25.57 2.49 13.30
C GLY A 539 25.82 1.05 12.81
N LYS A 540 25.52 0.02 13.62
CA LYS A 540 25.80 -1.39 13.27
C LYS A 540 24.65 -2.09 12.54
N GLY A 541 23.44 -1.56 12.63
CA GLY A 541 22.20 -2.20 12.16
C GLY A 541 21.54 -3.10 13.22
N ASN A 542 21.84 -2.89 14.50
CA ASN A 542 21.27 -3.64 15.60
C ASN A 542 19.80 -3.26 15.83
N VAL A 543 18.96 -4.28 15.97
CA VAL A 543 17.59 -4.14 16.49
C VAL A 543 17.64 -4.44 17.99
N ASN A 544 17.61 -3.39 18.79
CA ASN A 544 17.68 -3.47 20.25
C ASN A 544 16.27 -3.56 20.83
N ILE A 545 15.94 -4.64 21.52
CA ILE A 545 14.66 -4.83 22.22
C ILE A 545 14.89 -4.66 23.71
N PHE A 546 14.28 -3.63 24.30
CA PHE A 546 14.22 -3.44 25.75
C PHE A 546 12.93 -4.11 26.25
N GLN A 547 13.09 -5.33 26.75
CA GLN A 547 11.99 -6.17 27.19
C GLN A 547 11.61 -5.87 28.65
N LEU A 548 10.36 -5.44 28.88
CA LEU A 548 9.88 -5.05 30.20
C LEU A 548 9.01 -6.12 30.89
N LYS A 549 8.83 -7.30 30.27
CA LYS A 549 8.10 -8.42 30.86
C LYS A 549 8.61 -8.78 32.26
N GLY A 550 7.67 -9.03 33.16
CA GLY A 550 7.91 -9.31 34.59
C GLY A 550 7.57 -8.11 35.49
N TYR A 551 7.55 -6.91 34.93
CA TYR A 551 6.95 -5.75 35.59
C TYR A 551 5.43 -5.72 35.39
N SER A 552 4.72 -5.07 36.32
CA SER A 552 3.29 -4.78 36.14
C SER A 552 3.14 -3.64 35.12
N SER A 553 1.98 -3.54 34.46
CA SER A 553 1.73 -2.51 33.44
C SER A 553 2.07 -1.09 33.91
N ASP A 554 1.74 -0.73 35.15
CA ASP A 554 2.10 0.57 35.72
C ASP A 554 3.62 0.79 35.75
N ILE A 555 4.39 -0.22 36.18
CA ILE A 555 5.86 -0.11 36.24
C ILE A 555 6.46 -0.10 34.83
N GLN A 556 5.90 -0.86 33.89
CA GLN A 556 6.32 -0.81 32.48
C GLN A 556 6.14 0.60 31.91
N LYS A 557 4.99 1.25 32.15
CA LYS A 557 4.73 2.64 31.74
C LYS A 557 5.73 3.62 32.35
N ILE A 558 6.02 3.49 33.65
CA ILE A 558 7.00 4.36 34.34
C ILE A 558 8.40 4.22 33.73
N ILE A 559 8.85 2.98 33.51
CA ILE A 559 10.15 2.71 32.88
C ILE A 559 10.19 3.36 31.49
N THR A 560 9.15 3.19 30.68
CA THR A 560 9.07 3.79 29.34
C THR A 560 9.11 5.32 29.39
N GLU A 561 8.34 5.97 30.27
CA GLU A 561 8.33 7.43 30.37
C GLU A 561 9.69 8.00 30.81
N PHE A 562 10.36 7.38 31.79
CA PHE A 562 11.71 7.79 32.18
C PHE A 562 12.74 7.56 31.07
N LEU A 563 12.66 6.43 30.39
CA LEU A 563 13.53 6.11 29.25
C LEU A 563 13.38 7.15 28.14
N LEU A 564 12.15 7.50 27.76
CA LEU A 564 11.89 8.47 26.71
C LEU A 564 12.41 9.87 27.06
N TRP A 565 12.27 10.29 28.32
CA TRP A 565 12.85 11.55 28.79
C TRP A 565 14.36 11.57 28.72
N ASP A 566 15.03 10.52 29.20
CA ASP A 566 16.49 10.44 29.20
C ASP A 566 17.04 10.38 27.78
N LEU A 567 16.41 9.60 26.89
CA LEU A 567 16.77 9.56 25.48
C LEU A 567 16.52 10.92 24.81
N TYR A 568 15.40 11.59 25.08
CA TYR A 568 15.12 12.93 24.54
C TYR A 568 16.22 13.92 24.93
N ASN A 569 16.54 14.00 26.23
CA ASN A 569 17.58 14.89 26.74
C ASN A 569 18.99 14.54 26.23
N PHE A 570 19.25 13.26 25.94
CA PHE A 570 20.47 12.86 25.23
C PHE A 570 20.48 13.41 23.80
N THR A 571 19.42 13.19 23.03
CA THR A 571 19.35 13.64 21.63
C THR A 571 19.32 15.16 21.49
N GLU A 572 18.73 15.90 22.43
CA GLU A 572 18.73 17.36 22.41
C GLU A 572 20.16 17.93 22.48
N ARG A 573 21.07 17.23 23.17
CA ARG A 573 22.47 17.62 23.33
C ARG A 573 23.39 17.10 22.23
N GLU A 574 23.25 15.82 21.89
CA GLU A 574 24.21 15.09 21.04
C GLU A 574 23.63 14.74 19.66
N GLY A 575 22.31 14.83 19.49
CA GLY A 575 21.60 14.36 18.30
C GLY A 575 21.66 15.34 17.12
N ASN A 576 21.47 14.79 15.92
CA ASN A 576 21.37 15.55 14.68
C ASN A 576 20.35 14.88 13.75
N LYS A 577 19.55 15.68 13.04
CA LYS A 577 18.64 15.23 11.97
C LYS A 577 19.27 14.30 10.92
N ASP A 578 20.60 14.39 10.72
CA ASP A 578 21.34 13.59 9.73
C ASP A 578 21.74 12.20 10.27
N HIS A 579 21.59 11.98 11.59
CA HIS A 579 21.81 10.71 12.27
C HIS A 579 20.52 10.29 12.99
N PRO A 580 19.54 9.79 12.25
CA PRO A 580 18.25 9.52 12.84
C PRO A 580 18.29 8.31 13.78
N ILE A 581 17.41 8.35 14.76
CA ILE A 581 17.29 7.41 15.88
C ILE A 581 15.88 6.81 15.82
N PRO A 582 15.70 5.66 15.15
CA PRO A 582 14.44 4.93 15.13
C PRO A 582 14.10 4.38 16.52
N VAL A 583 12.93 4.78 17.03
CA VAL A 583 12.40 4.28 18.30
C VAL A 583 10.97 3.82 18.11
N LEU A 584 10.74 2.52 18.33
CA LEU A 584 9.46 1.86 18.19
C LEU A 584 8.72 1.80 19.53
N LEU A 585 7.50 2.35 19.53
CA LEU A 585 6.57 2.35 20.65
C LEU A 585 5.25 1.70 20.21
N ASP A 586 5.03 0.47 20.66
CA ASP A 586 3.80 -0.28 20.35
C ASP A 586 2.67 0.01 21.34
N GLU A 587 1.41 -0.04 20.92
CA GLU A 587 0.23 0.35 21.71
C GLU A 587 0.43 1.70 22.44
N MET A 588 0.92 2.68 21.70
CA MET A 588 1.38 3.97 22.20
C MET A 588 0.27 4.82 22.85
N GLN A 589 -1.00 4.44 22.69
CA GLN A 589 -2.11 5.03 23.44
C GLN A 589 -2.03 4.81 24.96
N ASN A 590 -1.15 3.91 25.42
CA ASN A 590 -0.92 3.65 26.84
C ASN A 590 0.07 4.63 27.50
N LEU A 591 0.73 5.49 26.72
CA LEU A 591 1.71 6.47 27.19
C LEU A 591 1.08 7.82 27.51
N ASN A 592 1.86 8.75 28.07
CA ASN A 592 1.41 10.10 28.31
C ASN A 592 1.47 10.93 27.02
N HIS A 593 0.40 11.68 26.77
CA HIS A 593 0.19 12.51 25.58
C HIS A 593 -0.21 13.95 25.92
N LYS A 594 -0.12 14.32 27.19
CA LYS A 594 -0.29 15.72 27.62
C LYS A 594 0.86 16.55 27.03
N GLU A 595 0.65 17.86 26.92
CA GLU A 595 1.62 18.77 26.31
C GLU A 595 3.01 18.71 26.95
N SER A 596 3.09 18.48 28.26
CA SER A 596 4.36 18.35 29.00
C SER A 596 5.01 16.96 28.92
N SER A 597 4.40 16.00 28.22
CA SER A 597 4.88 14.62 28.12
C SER A 597 6.10 14.50 27.18
N PRO A 598 6.98 13.50 27.40
CA PRO A 598 8.12 13.28 26.51
C PRO A 598 7.64 12.90 25.11
N THR A 599 6.60 12.07 24.98
CA THR A 599 6.01 11.68 23.70
C THR A 599 5.59 12.88 22.86
N THR A 600 4.88 13.84 23.45
CA THR A 600 4.43 15.04 22.74
C THR A 600 5.60 15.96 22.36
N LYS A 601 6.59 16.13 23.24
CA LYS A 601 7.81 16.90 22.92
C LYS A 601 8.59 16.27 21.76
N ILE A 602 8.80 14.96 21.81
CA ILE A 602 9.48 14.20 20.74
C ILE A 602 8.78 14.42 19.39
N LEU A 603 7.44 14.33 19.34
CA LEU A 603 6.68 14.49 18.10
C LEU A 603 6.71 15.92 17.53
N LYS A 604 6.83 16.94 18.40
CA LYS A 604 6.86 18.35 17.98
C LYS A 604 8.26 18.83 17.61
N GLU A 605 9.27 18.41 18.37
CA GLU A 605 10.61 19.01 18.35
C GLU A 605 11.71 18.00 17.99
N GLY A 606 11.48 16.71 18.25
CA GLY A 606 12.48 15.65 18.14
C GLY A 606 13.10 15.49 16.75
N ARG A 607 12.39 15.88 15.68
CA ARG A 607 12.92 15.90 14.30
C ARG A 607 14.29 16.58 14.21
N LYS A 608 14.48 17.72 14.90
CA LYS A 608 15.73 18.51 14.83
C LYS A 608 16.93 17.72 15.36
N PHE A 609 16.64 16.82 16.32
CA PHE A 609 17.60 16.04 17.09
C PHE A 609 17.75 14.61 16.58
N GLY A 610 17.20 14.29 15.39
CA GLY A 610 17.31 12.97 14.79
C GLY A 610 16.19 11.99 15.16
N TRP A 611 15.17 12.36 15.93
CA TRP A 611 14.13 11.39 16.27
C TRP A 611 13.37 10.85 15.05
N SER A 612 13.26 9.52 15.02
CA SER A 612 12.43 8.75 14.09
C SER A 612 11.47 7.87 14.90
N SER A 613 10.52 8.50 15.59
CA SER A 613 9.50 7.80 16.38
C SER A 613 8.54 6.99 15.50
N TRP A 614 8.43 5.70 15.77
CA TRP A 614 7.46 4.80 15.14
C TRP A 614 6.39 4.48 16.18
N LEU A 615 5.18 4.97 15.93
CA LEU A 615 4.09 4.98 16.89
C LEU A 615 2.99 4.05 16.40
N ALA A 616 2.86 2.88 17.02
CA ALA A 616 1.80 1.94 16.69
C ALA A 616 0.64 2.06 17.67
N THR A 617 -0.59 2.09 17.14
CA THR A 617 -1.81 2.20 17.95
C THR A 617 -3.01 1.48 17.34
N GLN A 618 -3.91 0.98 18.19
CA GLN A 618 -5.21 0.47 17.77
C GLN A 618 -6.32 1.52 17.84
N SER A 619 -6.12 2.60 18.61
CA SER A 619 -7.14 3.61 18.84
C SER A 619 -6.54 4.99 19.07
N ILE A 620 -6.67 5.86 18.07
CA ILE A 620 -6.30 7.27 18.22
C ILE A 620 -7.33 8.01 19.09
N ASN A 621 -8.58 7.55 19.08
CA ASN A 621 -9.66 8.13 19.89
C ASN A 621 -9.38 8.04 21.40
N SER A 622 -8.76 6.95 21.88
CA SER A 622 -8.43 6.82 23.31
C SER A 622 -7.42 7.87 23.78
N ILE A 623 -6.48 8.26 22.92
CA ILE A 623 -5.50 9.31 23.23
C ILE A 623 -6.20 10.66 23.40
N LYS A 624 -7.08 11.01 22.45
CA LYS A 624 -7.87 12.24 22.52
C LYS A 624 -8.74 12.30 23.77
N ASN A 625 -9.41 11.19 24.10
CA ASN A 625 -10.31 11.11 25.25
C ASN A 625 -9.56 11.24 26.59
N ALA A 626 -8.28 10.85 26.63
CA ALA A 626 -7.41 11.07 27.78
C ALA A 626 -6.86 12.51 27.89
N GLY A 627 -7.30 13.43 27.02
CA GLY A 627 -6.83 14.82 26.98
C GLY A 627 -5.48 14.99 26.27
N GLY A 628 -5.07 14.01 25.47
CA GLY A 628 -3.82 14.05 24.72
C GLY A 628 -3.88 14.90 23.45
N ASP A 629 -2.72 15.43 23.03
CA ASP A 629 -2.55 16.16 21.77
C ASP A 629 -2.40 15.19 20.59
N THR A 630 -3.51 14.83 19.95
CA THR A 630 -3.50 13.97 18.77
C THR A 630 -3.06 14.67 17.49
N ALA A 631 -2.97 16.00 17.46
CA ALA A 631 -2.54 16.72 16.27
C ALA A 631 -1.07 16.42 15.94
N ALA A 632 -0.23 16.29 16.98
CA ALA A 632 1.17 15.93 16.83
C ALA A 632 1.37 14.55 16.16
N LEU A 633 0.47 13.58 16.40
CA LEU A 633 0.52 12.25 15.79
C LEU A 633 0.31 12.31 14.27
N TYR A 634 -0.66 13.11 13.82
CA TYR A 634 -0.96 13.28 12.40
C TYR A 634 0.05 14.15 11.65
N ASN A 635 1.04 14.74 12.34
CA ASN A 635 2.18 15.41 11.72
C ASN A 635 3.29 14.44 11.31
N ALA A 636 3.17 13.15 11.64
CA ALA A 636 4.06 12.13 11.12
C ALA A 636 4.08 12.19 9.58
N ALA A 637 5.29 12.32 9.01
CA ALA A 637 5.50 12.42 7.57
C ALA A 637 5.04 11.16 6.84
N MET A 638 5.06 10.03 7.55
CA MET A 638 4.62 8.74 7.06
C MET A 638 3.50 8.19 7.95
N GLN A 639 2.39 7.81 7.34
CA GLN A 639 1.23 7.25 8.03
C GLN A 639 0.77 5.98 7.33
N ILE A 640 0.56 4.92 8.10
CA ILE A 640 0.18 3.59 7.63
C ILE A 640 -1.08 3.18 8.39
N HIS A 641 -2.15 2.90 7.65
CA HIS A 641 -3.45 2.58 8.21
C HIS A 641 -3.87 1.16 7.78
N PHE A 642 -3.86 0.22 8.74
CA PHE A 642 -4.27 -1.16 8.59
C PHE A 642 -5.73 -1.35 9.02
N ALA A 643 -6.66 -1.37 8.06
CA ALA A 643 -8.09 -1.61 8.29
C ALA A 643 -8.60 -1.02 9.62
N PRO A 644 -8.61 0.32 9.78
CA PRO A 644 -8.94 0.95 11.05
C PRO A 644 -10.36 0.58 11.52
N PRO A 645 -10.65 0.67 12.82
CA PRO A 645 -12.02 0.50 13.34
C PRO A 645 -13.02 1.41 12.63
N GLU A 646 -14.25 0.94 12.41
CA GLU A 646 -15.28 1.66 11.63
C GLU A 646 -15.55 3.08 12.17
N ASP A 647 -15.55 3.24 13.50
CA ASP A 647 -15.75 4.53 14.19
C ASP A 647 -14.58 5.52 13.99
N GLN A 648 -13.42 5.03 13.55
CA GLN A 648 -12.21 5.83 13.29
C GLN A 648 -12.02 6.18 11.82
N VAL A 649 -12.64 5.45 10.89
CA VAL A 649 -12.49 5.64 9.44
C VAL A 649 -12.75 7.09 9.03
N ALA A 650 -13.84 7.68 9.51
CA ALA A 650 -14.21 9.07 9.19
C ALA A 650 -13.27 10.12 9.82
N ASN A 651 -12.55 9.79 10.90
CA ASN A 651 -11.57 10.69 11.51
C ASN A 651 -10.25 10.61 10.76
N VAL A 652 -9.79 9.40 10.44
CA VAL A 652 -8.58 9.17 9.63
C VAL A 652 -8.74 9.76 8.24
N SER A 653 -9.89 9.60 7.58
CA SER A 653 -10.12 10.17 6.25
C SER A 653 -9.98 11.70 6.23
N LYS A 654 -10.45 12.38 7.28
CA LYS A 654 -10.36 13.85 7.43
C LYS A 654 -8.95 14.37 7.65
N THR A 655 -8.04 13.56 8.20
CA THR A 655 -6.64 13.97 8.37
C THR A 655 -5.80 13.74 7.12
N ILE A 656 -6.23 12.80 6.27
CA ILE A 656 -5.59 12.49 4.98
C ILE A 656 -6.07 13.48 3.89
N ALA A 657 -7.39 13.75 3.82
CA ALA A 657 -7.99 14.53 2.75
C ALA A 657 -8.91 15.66 3.27
N THR A 658 -8.86 16.81 2.59
CA THR A 658 -9.63 18.01 2.97
C THR A 658 -10.97 18.10 2.24
N ASP A 659 -11.00 17.78 0.95
CA ASP A 659 -12.22 17.83 0.14
C ASP A 659 -13.14 16.63 0.39
N LYS A 660 -14.42 16.76 0.05
CA LYS A 660 -15.42 15.73 0.33
C LYS A 660 -15.23 14.48 -0.55
N VAL A 661 -14.80 14.65 -1.80
CA VAL A 661 -14.70 13.55 -2.78
C VAL A 661 -13.52 12.65 -2.41
N SER A 662 -12.35 13.24 -2.15
CA SER A 662 -11.16 12.51 -1.72
C SER A 662 -11.36 11.82 -0.37
N ARG A 663 -12.08 12.46 0.57
CA ARG A 663 -12.44 11.80 1.85
C ARG A 663 -13.27 10.55 1.63
N LEU A 664 -14.34 10.62 0.84
CA LEU A 664 -15.14 9.44 0.51
C LEU A 664 -14.33 8.36 -0.20
N ARG A 665 -13.36 8.73 -1.05
CA ARG A 665 -12.43 7.78 -1.68
C ARG A 665 -11.57 7.06 -0.64
N VAL A 666 -10.96 7.81 0.27
CA VAL A 666 -10.12 7.26 1.35
C VAL A 666 -10.93 6.40 2.31
N GLU A 667 -12.16 6.80 2.66
CA GLU A 667 -13.07 5.99 3.49
C GLU A 667 -13.37 4.63 2.84
N ASN A 668 -13.67 4.64 1.54
CA ASN A 668 -13.88 3.40 0.80
C ASN A 668 -12.63 2.52 0.77
N GLN A 669 -11.46 3.11 0.54
CA GLN A 669 -10.18 2.39 0.58
C GLN A 669 -9.96 1.72 1.94
N LEU A 670 -10.06 2.49 3.03
CA LEU A 670 -9.86 2.00 4.40
C LEU A 670 -10.84 0.86 4.77
N ASN A 671 -12.10 0.96 4.35
CA ASN A 671 -13.12 -0.07 4.60
C ASN A 671 -12.90 -1.35 3.78
N SER A 672 -12.20 -1.27 2.65
CA SER A 672 -11.96 -2.40 1.74
C SER A 672 -10.65 -3.16 1.99
N LEU A 673 -9.85 -2.71 2.96
CA LEU A 673 -8.55 -3.31 3.26
C LEU A 673 -8.68 -4.75 3.77
N SER A 674 -7.92 -5.65 3.13
CA SER A 674 -7.73 -7.03 3.58
C SER A 674 -6.54 -7.16 4.53
N LYS A 675 -6.39 -8.32 5.18
CA LYS A 675 -5.24 -8.59 6.05
C LYS A 675 -3.95 -8.53 5.22
N GLY A 676 -2.94 -7.80 5.69
CA GLY A 676 -1.70 -7.59 4.94
C GLY A 676 -1.74 -6.38 3.99
N GLU A 677 -2.90 -5.75 3.83
CA GLU A 677 -3.06 -4.50 3.07
C GLU A 677 -3.12 -3.30 4.01
N CYS A 678 -2.59 -2.17 3.57
CA CYS A 678 -2.69 -0.90 4.28
C CYS A 678 -2.91 0.28 3.34
N VAL A 679 -3.46 1.37 3.87
CA VAL A 679 -3.36 2.67 3.21
C VAL A 679 -2.09 3.35 3.68
N VAL A 680 -1.21 3.66 2.74
CA VAL A 680 -0.02 4.48 2.90
C VAL A 680 -0.39 5.94 2.58
N ASN A 681 -0.21 6.84 3.54
CA ASN A 681 -0.27 8.29 3.35
C ASN A 681 1.06 8.91 3.77
N GLY A 682 1.86 9.35 2.80
CA GLY A 682 3.19 9.89 3.10
C GLY A 682 3.96 10.26 1.85
N TYR A 683 5.25 10.53 2.01
CA TYR A 683 6.13 10.97 0.93
C TYR A 683 6.91 9.81 0.32
N THR A 684 6.88 9.70 -1.01
CA THR A 684 7.63 8.73 -1.81
C THR A 684 8.29 9.42 -2.99
N GLN A 685 9.39 8.89 -3.50
CA GLN A 685 10.05 9.43 -4.69
C GLN A 685 9.37 8.90 -5.95
N ILE A 686 8.84 9.80 -6.77
CA ILE A 686 8.22 9.52 -8.07
C ILE A 686 8.86 10.43 -9.10
N ASN A 687 9.46 9.85 -10.15
CA ASN A 687 10.21 10.59 -11.18
C ASN A 687 11.26 11.54 -10.57
N ASP A 688 12.02 11.07 -9.58
CA ASP A 688 13.05 11.82 -8.85
C ASP A 688 12.56 13.02 -8.02
N GLU A 689 11.25 13.19 -7.88
CA GLU A 689 10.66 14.18 -7.01
C GLU A 689 9.99 13.52 -5.81
N LEU A 690 10.20 14.11 -4.64
CA LEU A 690 9.53 13.69 -3.42
C LEU A 690 8.07 14.18 -3.44
N GLN A 691 7.12 13.27 -3.58
CA GLN A 691 5.70 13.59 -3.70
C GLN A 691 4.91 12.92 -2.59
N ARG A 692 3.88 13.61 -2.09
CA ARG A 692 2.95 13.04 -1.11
C ARG A 692 1.89 12.23 -1.81
N VAL A 693 1.74 10.96 -1.45
CA VAL A 693 0.80 10.02 -2.05
C VAL A 693 -0.16 9.44 -1.02
N THR A 694 -1.29 8.93 -1.48
CA THR A 694 -2.23 8.14 -0.68
C THR A 694 -2.66 6.93 -1.47
N GLU A 695 -2.09 5.77 -1.16
CA GLU A 695 -2.26 4.54 -1.93
C GLU A 695 -2.55 3.34 -1.04
N VAL A 696 -3.28 2.36 -1.59
CA VAL A 696 -3.42 1.04 -0.97
C VAL A 696 -2.21 0.21 -1.36
N VAL A 697 -1.59 -0.45 -0.38
CA VAL A 697 -0.32 -1.13 -0.52
C VAL A 697 -0.41 -2.51 0.13
N ASP A 698 0.01 -3.52 -0.63
CA ASP A 698 0.24 -4.88 -0.16
C ASP A 698 1.64 -4.92 0.47
N ILE A 699 1.73 -5.29 1.75
CA ILE A 699 3.04 -5.37 2.43
C ILE A 699 3.90 -6.43 1.74
N THR A 700 5.13 -6.07 1.35
CA THR A 700 6.11 -7.07 0.90
C THR A 700 6.49 -7.95 2.10
N PRO A 701 6.31 -9.28 2.04
CA PRO A 701 6.64 -10.16 3.14
C PRO A 701 8.16 -10.26 3.37
N LEU A 702 8.57 -10.78 4.54
CA LEU A 702 9.97 -10.82 4.96
C LEU A 702 10.86 -11.64 4.03
N ASP A 703 10.40 -12.76 3.47
CA ASP A 703 11.14 -13.63 2.57
C ASP A 703 11.53 -12.93 1.26
N GLU A 704 10.67 -12.04 0.75
CA GLU A 704 10.88 -11.24 -0.47
C GLU A 704 11.74 -9.97 -0.26
N ARG A 705 12.22 -9.70 0.95
CA ARG A 705 13.02 -8.50 1.33
C ARG A 705 14.52 -8.72 1.39
#